data_AF-A0A7J4I3G5-F1
#
_entry.id   AF-A0A7J4I3G5-F1
#
_cell.length_a   1.000
_cell.length_b   1.000
_cell.length_c   1.000
_cell.angle_alpha   90.00
_cell.angle_beta   90.00
_cell.angle_gamma   90.00
#
_symmetry.space_group_name_H-M   'P 1'
#
loop_
_entity.id
_entity.type
_entity.pdbx_description
1 polymer ?
#
loop_
_entity_poly.entity_id
_entity_poly.type
_entity_poly.pdbx_seq_one_letter_code
_entity_poly.pdbx_strand_id
1 'polypeptide(L)'
;MVTQQLKHSLRFASRFSSFLFTFFVIFLLSMTPVRADFHLPDRDGDGIIDIVDNCPDARNPDQENLDEATEDPEAPQGNACDDDDDADGVLDVNDNCPFGDKDGLFEPGIDTNPDQTDSDLNGQGDLCDGGLDVNAPVVTLLAPADDAIMNALAFNLQFVVRDDRSRVSTCQVFGGWQDDLNNFGPLNIPAIQAVTGVNQNVRFRTNAANDGRTFLWDVACTDIAGNTRPANVDETAFSFTIILDTDRDGIPDANDNCINNPNPGQEDLDGDGEGDLCDDDADGDGIGEDDNCRAIPNPAQEDLDGDGVGDACDNDDDNDEVPDGEDNCPLNNNAEQSDQDGDGVGDACDPDRDGDGAPDLDDNCPRVANPGQEDTDGDGIGDACDADDDNDGDLDGADNCPLVANPNQEDLDGDGLGDACDFDLDGDGDLPPNDNCPNVNNPGQEDLDGDNIGNACDDDADGDGVDDVNDNCPLVPNPGQEDADEDAIGDLCDINDDGDNLPDVNDNCPFVPNNDQADADNDGLGDVCDNDPDGDDIDNARDNCDFVANPGQEDADADGAGDVCDNDVDGDNIPDPNDNCPALVNPGQEDLDGDGRGDACDNDDDNDGDLDNADNCPLVANPNQEDADNDGIGDFCDGDVDGDGVVPPNDNCPLIANPGQEDADNDGLGDVCDADNDNDNIPDSDDNCPNINNPGQEDLDGDGIGDVCDDRMDGEAPVVQLINPPDNSATEQHNIQFTFRAQDEAREVSCQLLLDTNQDDVLEEGVFAQFPANQENGIVVRGLDDGQYAWNIRCQDPLGNVGTAPQNFVFVIDENANPELDTAPRVTIETDKSVGKPPLNVQFRARIEGGNGPFTYKWDFGDGAISDDERPRHTYEKRGEYKITLVVRDFDGDAGRASTRIIINPSSLESARDLFIRRLTVLGDLGLDEVTAGDVAVVSFNLENEGFTELNDLKVTASIPELGVQRSAKVWKLGVGEVEDKEVFLEIPPDVDPGLYELRITVTNPNIRRVIYRDLYVS
;
A
#
# COMPACT_ATOMS: atom_id res chain seq x y z
N MET A 1 -73.82 -27.57 13.21
CA MET A 1 -73.96 -26.49 14.21
C MET A 1 -72.56 -25.91 14.32
N VAL A 2 -72.21 -24.86 13.55
CA VAL A 2 -72.65 -23.44 13.66
C VAL A 2 -71.76 -22.73 14.70
N THR A 3 -70.97 -21.71 14.38
CA THR A 3 -70.43 -21.08 13.13
C THR A 3 -69.21 -20.23 13.58
N GLN A 4 -68.22 -19.76 12.81
CA GLN A 4 -67.91 -19.49 11.38
C GLN A 4 -66.34 -19.45 11.31
N GLN A 5 -65.58 -19.16 10.23
CA GLN A 5 -65.54 -19.44 8.77
C GLN A 5 -64.35 -18.61 8.23
N LEU A 6 -63.46 -19.01 7.32
CA LEU A 6 -63.23 -20.24 6.51
C LEU A 6 -61.70 -20.55 6.55
N LYS A 7 -61.03 -21.59 5.98
CA LYS A 7 -61.31 -22.67 5.00
C LYS A 7 -61.32 -22.26 3.50
N HIS A 8 -60.82 -23.04 2.53
CA HIS A 8 -60.27 -24.41 2.55
C HIS A 8 -59.34 -24.63 1.32
N SER A 9 -58.38 -25.57 1.25
CA SER A 9 -57.34 -26.13 2.17
C SER A 9 -56.75 -27.40 1.52
N LEU A 10 -55.48 -27.74 1.84
CA LEU A 10 -54.90 -29.10 1.85
C LEU A 10 -54.83 -29.90 0.51
N ARG A 11 -53.60 -30.13 -0.01
CA ARG A 11 -52.80 -31.40 0.07
C ARG A 11 -52.11 -31.93 -1.20
N PHE A 12 -50.95 -32.56 -0.95
CA PHE A 12 -50.28 -33.67 -1.68
C PHE A 12 -49.52 -33.39 -3.01
N ALA A 13 -48.25 -32.98 -2.84
CA ALA A 13 -47.03 -33.80 -3.06
C ALA A 13 -46.66 -34.44 -4.44
N SER A 14 -45.33 -34.55 -4.62
CA SER A 14 -44.57 -35.58 -5.38
C SER A 14 -44.11 -35.31 -6.83
N ARG A 15 -42.88 -34.77 -6.93
CA ARG A 15 -41.73 -35.23 -7.74
C ARG A 15 -41.74 -35.21 -9.29
N PHE A 16 -40.61 -34.65 -9.79
CA PHE A 16 -39.76 -35.11 -10.91
C PHE A 16 -40.02 -34.70 -12.38
N SER A 17 -38.94 -34.22 -12.99
CA SER A 17 -38.45 -34.44 -14.36
C SER A 17 -39.06 -33.66 -15.55
N SER A 18 -38.31 -32.63 -15.97
CA SER A 18 -37.69 -32.47 -17.31
C SER A 18 -38.33 -33.11 -18.55
N PHE A 19 -38.51 -32.34 -19.64
CA PHE A 19 -37.87 -32.60 -20.97
C PHE A 19 -38.20 -31.52 -22.06
N LEU A 20 -37.14 -30.91 -22.62
CA LEU A 20 -36.87 -30.60 -24.05
C LEU A 20 -37.88 -29.89 -25.01
N PHE A 21 -37.29 -28.99 -25.82
CA PHE A 21 -37.47 -28.76 -27.28
C PHE A 21 -38.42 -27.65 -27.86
N THR A 22 -37.84 -26.45 -28.04
CA THR A 22 -37.51 -25.74 -29.31
C THR A 22 -38.53 -25.56 -30.49
N PHE A 23 -38.33 -24.45 -31.23
CA PHE A 23 -38.68 -24.13 -32.65
C PHE A 23 -39.93 -23.27 -33.00
N PHE A 24 -39.66 -21.96 -33.21
CA PHE A 24 -39.90 -21.17 -34.45
C PHE A 24 -41.23 -20.42 -34.78
N VAL A 25 -41.03 -19.21 -35.36
CA VAL A 25 -41.73 -18.57 -36.52
C VAL A 25 -42.86 -17.52 -36.30
N ILE A 26 -42.44 -16.25 -36.14
CA ILE A 26 -42.57 -15.11 -37.11
C ILE A 26 -43.96 -14.42 -37.41
N PHE A 27 -43.89 -13.07 -37.43
CA PHE A 27 -44.55 -12.06 -38.30
C PHE A 27 -45.69 -11.08 -37.83
N LEU A 28 -45.37 -9.78 -37.98
CA LEU A 28 -46.16 -8.61 -38.45
C LEU A 28 -47.16 -7.82 -37.55
N LEU A 29 -46.88 -6.50 -37.45
CA LEU A 29 -47.81 -5.33 -37.62
C LEU A 29 -49.00 -5.16 -36.62
N SER A 30 -49.42 -3.96 -36.17
CA SER A 30 -49.23 -2.57 -36.64
C SER A 30 -49.70 -1.50 -35.62
N MET A 31 -49.00 -0.35 -35.61
CA MET A 31 -49.54 1.03 -35.54
C MET A 31 -50.75 1.42 -34.63
N THR A 32 -50.47 2.28 -33.62
CA THR A 32 -51.24 3.52 -33.27
C THR A 32 -52.67 3.41 -32.66
N PRO A 33 -53.29 4.51 -32.16
CA PRO A 33 -52.81 5.43 -31.10
C PRO A 33 -53.90 5.82 -30.07
N VAL A 34 -53.52 6.47 -28.94
CA VAL A 34 -54.44 7.32 -28.14
C VAL A 34 -53.70 8.59 -27.68
N ARG A 35 -54.43 9.72 -27.61
CA ARG A 35 -53.92 11.07 -27.28
C ARG A 35 -54.79 11.71 -26.18
N ALA A 36 -54.16 12.45 -25.27
CA ALA A 36 -54.82 13.49 -24.46
C ALA A 36 -53.81 14.58 -24.03
N ASP A 37 -54.02 15.83 -24.43
CA ASP A 37 -53.18 16.97 -24.05
C ASP A 37 -53.71 17.68 -22.79
N PHE A 38 -52.84 18.32 -21.99
CA PHE A 38 -53.14 19.58 -21.28
C PHE A 38 -51.83 20.37 -20.95
N HIS A 39 -51.95 21.65 -20.59
CA HIS A 39 -50.89 22.69 -20.66
C HIS A 39 -49.98 22.90 -19.43
N LEU A 40 -48.83 23.56 -19.71
CA LEU A 40 -47.84 24.21 -18.81
C LEU A 40 -48.43 25.47 -18.11
N PRO A 41 -47.77 26.07 -17.08
CA PRO A 41 -46.51 26.85 -17.16
C PRO A 41 -45.48 26.46 -16.04
N ASP A 42 -44.29 27.06 -15.84
CA ASP A 42 -43.26 27.81 -16.61
C ASP A 42 -42.22 28.39 -15.60
N ARG A 43 -40.98 28.70 -16.03
CA ARG A 43 -39.79 29.21 -15.28
C ARG A 43 -39.18 28.29 -14.21
N ASP A 44 -37.87 28.35 -13.95
CA ASP A 44 -36.71 29.06 -14.57
C ASP A 44 -35.72 27.98 -15.14
N GLY A 45 -34.70 28.23 -15.98
CA GLY A 45 -33.85 29.41 -16.18
C GLY A 45 -32.64 29.38 -15.22
N ASP A 46 -31.39 29.27 -15.64
CA ASP A 46 -30.76 29.14 -16.96
C ASP A 46 -29.42 28.37 -16.85
N GLY A 47 -28.76 28.07 -17.98
CA GLY A 47 -27.49 27.33 -18.01
C GLY A 47 -26.31 28.19 -18.50
N ILE A 48 -25.09 27.68 -18.25
CA ILE A 48 -23.77 28.22 -18.64
C ILE A 48 -23.27 29.40 -17.80
N ILE A 49 -22.12 29.21 -17.13
CA ILE A 49 -20.93 30.06 -17.31
C ILE A 49 -19.65 29.34 -16.84
N ASP A 50 -18.61 29.56 -17.64
CA ASP A 50 -17.20 29.13 -17.55
C ASP A 50 -16.41 29.91 -16.45
N ILE A 51 -15.14 29.52 -16.19
CA ILE A 51 -13.95 30.41 -16.19
C ILE A 51 -12.70 29.72 -15.60
N VAL A 52 -11.57 29.92 -16.29
CA VAL A 52 -10.24 29.34 -16.04
C VAL A 52 -9.36 30.17 -15.08
N ASP A 53 -8.42 29.48 -14.42
CA ASP A 53 -7.08 29.90 -13.93
C ASP A 53 -6.91 31.16 -13.03
N ASN A 54 -6.08 31.05 -11.97
CA ASN A 54 -4.86 31.89 -11.81
C ASN A 54 -4.05 31.62 -10.52
N CYS A 55 -2.75 31.90 -10.62
CA CYS A 55 -1.81 32.16 -9.52
C CYS A 55 -0.92 33.37 -9.90
N PRO A 56 -0.06 33.93 -9.02
CA PRO A 56 -0.16 34.12 -7.56
C PRO A 56 0.26 35.57 -7.13
N ASP A 57 0.04 36.01 -5.87
CA ASP A 57 1.10 36.71 -5.08
C ASP A 57 0.82 36.96 -3.56
N ALA A 58 1.92 37.02 -2.79
CA ALA A 58 2.26 37.85 -1.62
C ALA A 58 1.27 38.24 -0.47
N ARG A 59 1.58 37.67 0.72
CA ARG A 59 1.83 38.36 2.03
C ARG A 59 0.67 38.89 2.92
N ASN A 60 0.29 38.10 3.94
CA ASN A 60 0.61 38.27 5.40
C ASN A 60 0.54 39.68 6.06
N PRO A 61 -0.03 39.83 7.30
CA PRO A 61 -1.10 39.07 8.00
C PRO A 61 -2.10 40.01 8.76
N ASP A 62 -3.07 39.44 9.49
CA ASP A 62 -3.59 39.88 10.82
C ASP A 62 -4.84 39.03 11.16
N GLN A 63 -4.80 38.18 12.20
CA GLN A 63 -5.17 38.45 13.61
C GLN A 63 -6.67 38.35 13.94
N GLU A 64 -6.99 37.37 14.81
CA GLU A 64 -8.16 37.26 15.71
C GLU A 64 -9.57 37.23 15.05
N ASN A 65 -10.29 36.10 15.03
CA ASN A 65 -10.81 35.28 16.15
C ASN A 65 -11.79 36.02 17.05
N LEU A 66 -13.11 35.81 16.85
CA LEU A 66 -14.16 35.66 17.90
C LEU A 66 -15.57 35.53 17.28
N ASP A 67 -16.10 34.31 17.30
CA ASP A 67 -17.37 33.88 17.89
C ASP A 67 -18.67 34.73 17.88
N GLU A 68 -19.78 33.99 17.75
CA GLU A 68 -21.15 34.26 18.26
C GLU A 68 -22.03 35.38 17.63
N ALA A 69 -22.72 34.98 16.55
CA ALA A 69 -24.17 34.69 16.56
C ALA A 69 -25.28 35.79 16.56
N THR A 70 -26.37 35.40 15.89
CA THR A 70 -27.80 35.74 16.09
C THR A 70 -28.45 37.04 15.55
N GLU A 71 -29.66 36.81 15.00
CA GLU A 71 -30.83 37.71 14.83
C GLU A 71 -30.82 38.82 13.75
N ASP A 72 -31.43 38.49 12.60
CA ASP A 72 -32.24 39.39 11.76
C ASP A 72 -33.45 39.93 12.57
N PRO A 73 -33.80 41.23 12.50
CA PRO A 73 -35.05 41.56 11.80
C PRO A 73 -35.15 42.92 11.08
N GLU A 74 -35.85 42.89 9.94
CA GLU A 74 -36.75 43.92 9.37
C GLU A 74 -36.21 45.20 8.66
N ALA A 75 -36.96 45.57 7.62
CA ALA A 75 -36.79 46.66 6.65
C ALA A 75 -37.29 48.04 7.20
N PRO A 76 -37.57 49.16 6.45
CA PRO A 76 -37.83 49.27 5.00
C PRO A 76 -37.42 50.59 4.23
N GLN A 77 -37.59 50.54 2.89
CA GLN A 77 -38.05 51.61 1.95
C GLN A 77 -37.36 53.01 1.89
N GLY A 78 -37.11 53.49 0.66
CA GLY A 78 -37.41 54.89 0.30
C GLY A 78 -36.64 55.59 -0.84
N ASN A 79 -37.13 55.50 -2.08
CA ASN A 79 -37.16 56.50 -3.20
C ASN A 79 -35.88 57.33 -3.55
N ALA A 80 -35.52 57.59 -4.82
CA ALA A 80 -36.39 58.13 -5.88
C ALA A 80 -35.68 58.27 -7.26
N CYS A 81 -36.44 58.07 -8.34
CA CYS A 81 -36.45 58.78 -9.66
C CYS A 81 -35.12 58.96 -10.45
N ASP A 82 -35.10 58.74 -11.76
CA ASP A 82 -35.99 59.37 -12.76
C ASP A 82 -36.48 58.43 -13.88
N ASP A 83 -37.46 58.89 -14.66
CA ASP A 83 -38.14 58.11 -15.71
C ASP A 83 -37.52 58.31 -17.11
N ASP A 84 -37.43 57.26 -17.92
CA ASP A 84 -38.24 57.09 -19.15
C ASP A 84 -38.01 55.68 -19.75
N ASP A 85 -39.05 55.11 -20.36
CA ASP A 85 -39.20 53.70 -20.74
C ASP A 85 -39.66 53.57 -22.22
N ASP A 86 -39.90 52.34 -22.70
CA ASP A 86 -40.44 51.98 -24.03
C ASP A 86 -39.50 52.26 -25.24
N ALA A 87 -38.94 51.26 -25.94
CA ALA A 87 -39.57 50.30 -26.88
C ALA A 87 -39.90 50.91 -28.28
N ASP A 88 -39.94 50.19 -29.40
CA ASP A 88 -39.67 48.78 -29.71
C ASP A 88 -38.85 48.64 -31.03
N GLY A 89 -38.45 47.42 -31.42
CA GLY A 89 -37.78 47.13 -32.69
C GLY A 89 -38.64 46.25 -33.62
N VAL A 90 -38.25 46.10 -34.90
CA VAL A 90 -38.45 44.94 -35.80
C VAL A 90 -38.17 45.28 -37.29
N LEU A 91 -37.39 44.43 -37.96
CA LEU A 91 -37.26 44.16 -39.42
C LEU A 91 -37.14 45.33 -40.43
N ASP A 92 -35.89 45.56 -40.86
CA ASP A 92 -35.36 45.22 -42.21
C ASP A 92 -35.91 45.85 -43.52
N VAL A 93 -34.98 46.05 -44.47
CA VAL A 93 -35.04 46.44 -45.90
C VAL A 93 -35.85 47.66 -46.37
N ASN A 94 -35.10 48.59 -47.00
CA ASN A 94 -35.47 49.52 -48.09
C ASN A 94 -36.51 50.64 -47.82
N ASP A 95 -36.06 51.92 -47.86
CA ASP A 95 -36.08 52.68 -49.13
C ASP A 95 -35.16 53.93 -49.12
N ASN A 96 -34.77 54.36 -50.32
CA ASN A 96 -33.71 55.32 -50.66
C ASN A 96 -34.15 56.80 -50.60
N CYS A 97 -33.44 57.67 -49.84
CA CYS A 97 -33.48 59.15 -49.97
C CYS A 97 -32.27 59.88 -49.33
N PRO A 98 -31.95 61.15 -49.72
CA PRO A 98 -30.55 61.63 -49.71
C PRO A 98 -30.20 62.96 -49.00
N PHE A 99 -28.95 63.03 -48.50
CA PHE A 99 -28.02 64.18 -48.28
C PHE A 99 -28.45 65.50 -47.58
N GLY A 100 -27.55 66.01 -46.71
CA GLY A 100 -27.57 67.36 -46.08
C GLY A 100 -27.98 67.34 -44.60
N ASP A 101 -27.30 67.97 -43.64
CA ASP A 101 -26.14 68.90 -43.65
C ASP A 101 -25.07 68.37 -42.66
N LYS A 102 -23.77 68.71 -42.72
CA LYS A 102 -23.15 69.97 -43.19
C LYS A 102 -21.93 69.75 -44.07
N ASP A 103 -22.19 69.77 -45.37
CA ASP A 103 -21.42 70.45 -46.42
C ASP A 103 -19.89 70.48 -46.24
N GLY A 104 -19.16 69.56 -46.89
CA GLY A 104 -17.69 69.58 -46.82
C GLY A 104 -16.90 68.62 -47.71
N LEU A 105 -17.49 67.52 -48.21
CA LEU A 105 -16.82 66.68 -49.20
C LEU A 105 -17.02 67.22 -50.61
N PHE A 106 -15.91 67.43 -51.32
CA PHE A 106 -15.85 67.61 -52.76
C PHE A 106 -14.64 66.80 -53.25
N GLU A 107 -14.92 65.65 -53.86
CA GLU A 107 -14.15 65.18 -55.03
C GLU A 107 -14.06 66.33 -56.06
N PRO A 108 -12.96 66.51 -56.79
CA PRO A 108 -12.20 65.41 -57.41
C PRO A 108 -10.81 65.17 -56.80
N GLY A 109 -10.33 63.93 -56.95
CA GLY A 109 -8.91 63.55 -56.92
C GLY A 109 -8.09 64.09 -58.10
N ILE A 110 -7.32 63.22 -58.77
CA ILE A 110 -5.96 63.48 -59.32
C ILE A 110 -4.95 63.35 -58.15
N ASP A 111 -3.83 62.65 -58.26
CA ASP A 111 -3.18 61.89 -59.37
C ASP A 111 -3.40 60.36 -59.20
N THR A 112 -3.37 59.44 -60.17
CA THR A 112 -3.00 59.42 -61.61
C THR A 112 -1.82 60.32 -61.96
N ASN A 113 -0.62 59.82 -61.70
CA ASN A 113 0.70 60.43 -61.94
C ASN A 113 0.76 61.14 -63.32
N PRO A 114 1.57 62.21 -63.54
CA PRO A 114 2.51 62.88 -62.64
C PRO A 114 2.48 64.44 -62.66
N ASP A 115 3.43 65.02 -61.89
CA ASP A 115 4.13 66.31 -62.05
C ASP A 115 3.36 67.61 -62.42
N GLN A 116 3.58 68.66 -61.61
CA GLN A 116 4.11 69.97 -62.04
C GLN A 116 4.05 70.97 -60.86
N THR A 117 5.21 71.38 -60.36
CA THR A 117 5.32 72.53 -59.44
C THR A 117 5.31 73.86 -60.22
N ASP A 118 4.53 74.86 -59.79
CA ASP A 118 5.08 76.17 -59.36
C ASP A 118 4.03 77.14 -58.75
N SER A 119 4.52 78.08 -57.95
CA SER A 119 4.03 79.46 -57.78
C SER A 119 2.73 79.74 -56.99
N ASP A 120 2.96 79.98 -55.69
CA ASP A 120 2.88 81.33 -55.11
C ASP A 120 1.69 82.29 -55.40
N LEU A 121 1.09 82.69 -54.28
CA LEU A 121 0.72 84.07 -53.94
C LEU A 121 -0.51 84.72 -54.63
N ASN A 122 -1.53 84.89 -53.77
CA ASN A 122 -2.23 86.15 -53.48
C ASN A 122 -3.30 86.71 -54.45
N GLY A 123 -4.41 87.16 -53.84
CA GLY A 123 -4.79 88.56 -54.02
C GLY A 123 -6.01 88.91 -54.87
N GLN A 124 -7.18 88.94 -54.23
CA GLN A 124 -8.07 90.12 -54.24
C GLN A 124 -8.61 90.67 -55.59
N GLY A 125 -9.89 90.38 -55.87
CA GLY A 125 -10.85 91.46 -56.16
C GLY A 125 -11.52 91.52 -57.55
N ASP A 126 -12.85 91.40 -57.52
CA ASP A 126 -13.85 92.24 -58.20
C ASP A 126 -13.82 92.54 -59.73
N LEU A 127 -14.99 92.27 -60.33
CA LEU A 127 -15.72 93.09 -61.32
C LEU A 127 -15.26 93.18 -62.80
N CYS A 128 -15.93 92.36 -63.62
CA CYS A 128 -16.78 92.74 -64.77
C CYS A 128 -16.34 93.83 -65.79
N ASP A 129 -16.16 93.38 -67.03
CA ASP A 129 -16.69 93.94 -68.30
C ASP A 129 -16.36 95.40 -68.72
N GLY A 130 -15.52 95.53 -69.76
CA GLY A 130 -15.94 96.20 -71.01
C GLY A 130 -15.31 97.54 -71.43
N GLY A 131 -14.84 97.62 -72.69
CA GLY A 131 -14.79 98.89 -73.47
C GLY A 131 -13.47 99.23 -74.22
N LEU A 132 -13.57 99.57 -75.52
CA LEU A 132 -12.45 99.86 -76.43
C LEU A 132 -12.10 101.36 -76.62
N ASP A 133 -10.78 101.66 -76.64
CA ASP A 133 -10.02 102.47 -77.65
C ASP A 133 -10.44 103.97 -77.92
N VAL A 134 -9.77 104.87 -78.67
CA VAL A 134 -8.79 104.88 -79.79
C VAL A 134 -7.95 106.19 -79.85
N ASN A 135 -6.84 106.18 -80.63
CA ASN A 135 -6.15 107.30 -81.36
C ASN A 135 -4.79 107.87 -80.84
N ALA A 136 -3.66 107.36 -81.36
CA ALA A 136 -2.38 108.09 -81.59
C ALA A 136 -1.58 107.41 -82.74
N PRO A 137 -0.60 108.05 -83.41
CA PRO A 137 0.15 107.41 -84.50
C PRO A 137 1.24 106.46 -83.97
N VAL A 138 1.21 105.19 -84.40
CA VAL A 138 2.09 104.10 -83.93
C VAL A 138 2.79 103.44 -85.12
N VAL A 139 4.06 103.05 -84.94
CA VAL A 139 4.76 102.11 -85.84
C VAL A 139 4.56 100.71 -85.26
N THR A 140 3.51 100.01 -85.69
CA THR A 140 3.21 98.66 -85.21
C THR A 140 4.06 97.63 -85.95
N LEU A 141 4.94 96.94 -85.22
CA LEU A 141 5.51 95.68 -85.66
C LEU A 141 4.49 94.58 -85.38
N LEU A 142 4.11 93.82 -86.42
CA LEU A 142 3.32 92.61 -86.27
C LEU A 142 4.27 91.42 -86.24
N ALA A 143 4.79 91.13 -85.05
CA ALA A 143 5.22 89.78 -84.71
C ALA A 143 3.97 88.87 -84.64
N PRO A 144 4.11 87.54 -84.74
CA PRO A 144 3.13 86.63 -84.16
C PRO A 144 2.95 87.00 -82.67
N ALA A 145 1.71 87.06 -82.21
CA ALA A 145 1.40 87.08 -80.79
C ALA A 145 0.95 85.67 -80.46
N ASP A 146 1.85 84.92 -79.82
CA ASP A 146 1.73 83.65 -79.10
C ASP A 146 3.17 83.08 -78.97
N ASP A 147 3.46 82.29 -77.93
CA ASP A 147 4.77 81.64 -77.72
C ASP A 147 4.96 80.41 -78.64
N ALA A 148 4.80 80.64 -79.95
CA ALA A 148 5.00 79.63 -80.97
C ALA A 148 6.49 79.27 -81.07
N ILE A 149 6.84 78.05 -80.66
CA ILE A 149 8.15 77.43 -80.94
C ILE A 149 8.33 77.37 -82.46
N MET A 150 9.18 78.25 -83.00
CA MET A 150 9.28 78.50 -84.44
C MET A 150 10.15 77.45 -85.15
N ASN A 151 9.66 76.21 -85.18
CA ASN A 151 10.29 75.06 -85.85
C ASN A 151 10.22 75.13 -87.39
N ALA A 152 10.85 76.15 -87.96
CA ALA A 152 11.06 76.32 -89.39
C ALA A 152 12.30 77.16 -89.75
N LEU A 153 13.17 76.63 -90.63
CA LEU A 153 14.40 77.25 -91.16
C LEU A 153 14.18 78.52 -92.04
N ALA A 154 13.02 79.18 -91.98
CA ALA A 154 12.77 80.48 -92.64
C ALA A 154 11.50 81.20 -92.11
N PHE A 155 11.68 82.31 -91.40
CA PHE A 155 10.60 83.23 -91.02
C PHE A 155 10.43 84.39 -92.03
N ASN A 156 9.26 85.04 -92.01
CA ASN A 156 8.93 86.19 -92.87
C ASN A 156 8.57 87.38 -91.98
N LEU A 157 9.14 88.57 -92.22
CA LEU A 157 8.81 89.79 -91.48
C LEU A 157 8.05 90.79 -92.36
N GLN A 158 7.01 91.40 -91.79
CA GLN A 158 6.25 92.50 -92.39
C GLN A 158 6.44 93.79 -91.60
N PHE A 159 6.67 94.88 -92.34
CA PHE A 159 6.81 96.23 -91.80
C PHE A 159 5.74 97.14 -92.39
N VAL A 160 5.05 97.92 -91.56
CA VAL A 160 4.02 98.88 -92.00
C VAL A 160 4.33 100.26 -91.44
N VAL A 161 4.96 101.11 -92.26
CA VAL A 161 5.23 102.52 -91.90
C VAL A 161 4.04 103.38 -92.30
N ARG A 162 3.43 104.09 -91.33
CA ARG A 162 2.36 105.08 -91.56
C ARG A 162 2.78 106.45 -91.04
N ASP A 163 2.91 107.42 -91.94
CA ASP A 163 2.98 108.85 -91.67
C ASP A 163 1.84 109.52 -92.45
N ASP A 164 1.01 110.31 -91.77
CA ASP A 164 -0.16 110.94 -92.34
C ASP A 164 0.07 112.42 -92.75
N ARG A 165 1.33 112.94 -92.75
CA ARG A 165 1.57 114.27 -93.33
C ARG A 165 2.94 114.71 -93.87
N SER A 166 4.12 114.05 -93.74
CA SER A 166 5.39 114.59 -94.31
C SER A 166 6.55 113.61 -94.64
N ARG A 167 6.38 112.81 -95.70
CA ARG A 167 7.46 112.32 -96.62
C ARG A 167 8.80 111.93 -95.97
N VAL A 168 8.85 110.74 -95.38
CA VAL A 168 10.09 109.98 -95.13
C VAL A 168 10.78 109.64 -96.47
N SER A 169 12.12 109.52 -96.50
CA SER A 169 12.89 109.32 -97.74
C SER A 169 13.52 107.93 -97.91
N THR A 170 14.18 107.40 -96.87
CA THR A 170 14.80 106.06 -96.84
C THR A 170 14.85 105.53 -95.40
N CYS A 171 14.85 104.20 -95.26
CA CYS A 171 15.17 103.52 -94.01
C CYS A 171 16.19 102.40 -94.28
N GLN A 172 16.97 102.04 -93.26
CA GLN A 172 17.97 100.96 -93.30
C GLN A 172 17.82 100.07 -92.06
N VAL A 173 18.10 98.78 -92.22
CA VAL A 173 18.01 97.74 -91.18
C VAL A 173 19.41 97.21 -90.88
N PHE A 174 19.70 97.00 -89.61
CA PHE A 174 20.93 96.43 -89.07
C PHE A 174 20.59 95.17 -88.26
N GLY A 175 21.53 94.24 -88.10
CA GLY A 175 21.33 93.05 -87.27
C GLY A 175 22.46 92.03 -87.33
N GLY A 176 22.48 91.16 -86.33
CA GLY A 176 23.50 90.12 -86.11
C GLY A 176 23.37 89.46 -84.73
N TRP A 177 24.31 88.60 -84.37
CA TRP A 177 24.37 87.97 -83.04
C TRP A 177 24.80 88.98 -81.97
N GLN A 178 24.33 88.78 -80.74
CA GLN A 178 24.50 89.73 -79.63
C GLN A 178 25.97 89.99 -79.21
N ASP A 179 26.91 89.09 -79.57
CA ASP A 179 28.31 89.15 -79.15
C ASP A 179 29.18 90.16 -79.96
N ASP A 180 28.80 90.50 -81.21
CA ASP A 180 29.65 91.19 -82.20
C ASP A 180 29.61 92.75 -82.13
N LEU A 181 29.62 93.30 -80.91
CA LEU A 181 29.21 94.68 -80.55
C LEU A 181 29.99 95.90 -81.12
N ASN A 182 30.72 95.80 -82.24
CA ASN A 182 31.47 96.97 -82.79
C ASN A 182 31.65 97.07 -84.33
N ASN A 183 31.07 96.22 -85.18
CA ASN A 183 31.42 96.21 -86.61
C ASN A 183 30.25 96.04 -87.61
N PHE A 184 29.09 96.66 -87.34
CA PHE A 184 27.93 96.60 -88.25
C PHE A 184 28.02 97.61 -89.40
N GLY A 185 28.54 97.14 -90.55
CA GLY A 185 28.27 97.76 -91.85
C GLY A 185 26.81 97.53 -92.29
N PRO A 186 26.24 98.38 -93.16
CA PRO A 186 24.85 98.24 -93.59
C PRO A 186 24.64 96.94 -94.37
N LEU A 187 23.60 96.16 -94.02
CA LEU A 187 23.13 95.08 -94.88
C LEU A 187 22.76 95.66 -96.24
N ASN A 188 23.31 95.09 -97.32
CA ASN A 188 23.29 95.70 -98.65
C ASN A 188 21.98 95.42 -99.41
N ILE A 189 20.86 95.79 -98.78
CA ILE A 189 19.49 95.68 -99.29
C ILE A 189 19.24 96.85 -100.26
N PRO A 190 18.65 96.62 -101.46
CA PRO A 190 18.28 97.71 -102.35
C PRO A 190 17.37 98.73 -101.64
N ALA A 191 17.68 100.02 -101.79
CA ALA A 191 17.04 101.09 -101.02
C ALA A 191 15.50 101.00 -101.04
N ILE A 192 14.90 100.80 -99.86
CA ILE A 192 13.44 100.67 -99.70
C ILE A 192 12.79 102.01 -100.04
N GLN A 193 12.32 102.12 -101.27
CA GLN A 193 11.68 103.32 -101.78
C GLN A 193 10.24 103.38 -101.23
N ALA A 194 10.03 104.18 -100.19
CA ALA A 194 8.76 104.29 -99.49
C ALA A 194 7.64 104.84 -100.41
N VAL A 195 6.82 103.95 -100.94
CA VAL A 195 5.58 104.28 -101.68
C VAL A 195 4.40 104.00 -100.76
N THR A 196 3.64 105.05 -100.44
CA THR A 196 2.44 104.96 -99.59
C THR A 196 1.42 103.98 -100.14
N GLY A 197 1.10 102.93 -99.39
CA GLY A 197 0.00 102.00 -99.68
C GLY A 197 0.37 100.64 -100.27
N VAL A 198 1.61 100.16 -100.12
CA VAL A 198 2.03 98.82 -100.55
C VAL A 198 2.83 98.11 -99.45
N ASN A 199 2.36 96.94 -99.00
CA ASN A 199 3.12 96.08 -98.09
C ASN A 199 4.33 95.47 -98.83
N GLN A 200 5.49 95.39 -98.17
CA GLN A 200 6.65 94.64 -98.67
C GLN A 200 7.07 93.59 -97.65
N ASN A 201 7.05 92.32 -98.07
CA ASN A 201 7.58 91.21 -97.27
C ASN A 201 9.08 91.11 -97.54
N VAL A 202 9.90 91.20 -96.48
CA VAL A 202 11.34 90.92 -96.59
C VAL A 202 11.58 89.50 -96.06
N ARG A 203 12.17 88.64 -96.91
CA ARG A 203 12.61 87.30 -96.51
C ARG A 203 14.07 87.34 -96.12
N PHE A 204 14.36 86.80 -94.95
CA PHE A 204 15.70 86.49 -94.50
C PHE A 204 15.95 84.98 -94.60
N ARG A 205 17.22 84.61 -94.69
CA ARG A 205 17.72 83.26 -94.46
C ARG A 205 19.03 83.41 -93.70
N THR A 206 19.12 82.78 -92.55
CA THR A 206 20.35 82.59 -91.79
C THR A 206 20.69 81.10 -91.82
N ASN A 207 21.98 80.77 -91.74
CA ASN A 207 22.41 79.44 -91.38
C ASN A 207 22.75 79.51 -89.89
N ALA A 208 21.77 79.29 -89.03
CA ALA A 208 22.02 79.07 -87.60
C ALA A 208 22.56 77.64 -87.40
N ALA A 209 23.43 77.47 -86.40
CA ALA A 209 23.83 76.18 -85.87
C ALA A 209 23.33 76.09 -84.42
N ASN A 210 23.22 74.88 -83.88
CA ASN A 210 22.58 74.67 -82.59
C ASN A 210 23.52 75.00 -81.41
N ASP A 211 23.60 76.28 -81.01
CA ASP A 211 24.41 76.75 -79.87
C ASP A 211 23.74 77.82 -78.99
N GLY A 212 22.40 77.88 -78.98
CA GLY A 212 21.61 78.62 -77.98
C GLY A 212 21.68 80.16 -78.03
N ARG A 213 22.21 80.76 -79.10
CA ARG A 213 22.45 82.22 -79.18
C ARG A 213 21.21 83.06 -79.54
N THR A 214 21.22 84.28 -79.00
CA THR A 214 20.27 85.36 -79.29
C THR A 214 20.64 86.17 -80.53
N PHE A 215 19.71 86.32 -81.49
CA PHE A 215 19.86 87.19 -82.67
C PHE A 215 19.15 88.55 -82.46
N LEU A 216 19.81 89.66 -82.81
CA LEU A 216 19.33 91.03 -82.59
C LEU A 216 19.32 91.89 -83.88
N TRP A 217 18.45 92.90 -83.91
CA TRP A 217 18.16 93.73 -85.09
C TRP A 217 17.62 95.12 -84.71
N ASP A 218 17.91 96.14 -85.54
CA ASP A 218 17.57 97.57 -85.33
C ASP A 218 17.26 98.28 -86.67
N VAL A 219 16.51 99.38 -86.65
CA VAL A 219 16.03 100.12 -87.83
C VAL A 219 16.17 101.63 -87.67
N ALA A 220 16.90 102.27 -88.60
CA ALA A 220 17.04 103.72 -88.67
C ALA A 220 16.39 104.31 -89.93
N CYS A 221 15.71 105.46 -89.80
CA CYS A 221 15.05 106.15 -90.91
C CYS A 221 15.56 107.59 -91.09
N THR A 222 15.54 108.07 -92.35
CA THR A 222 16.06 109.38 -92.75
C THR A 222 15.00 110.23 -93.45
N ASP A 223 14.83 111.48 -93.00
CA ASP A 223 13.95 112.45 -93.63
C ASP A 223 14.54 113.03 -94.94
N ILE A 224 13.72 113.76 -95.71
CA ILE A 224 14.16 114.43 -96.95
C ILE A 224 15.14 115.61 -96.75
N ALA A 225 15.41 116.00 -95.49
CA ALA A 225 16.40 117.02 -95.16
C ALA A 225 17.77 116.42 -94.75
N GLY A 226 17.85 115.08 -94.65
CA GLY A 226 19.06 114.35 -94.27
C GLY A 226 19.22 114.11 -92.76
N ASN A 227 18.17 114.34 -91.96
CA ASN A 227 18.18 114.01 -90.54
C ASN A 227 17.81 112.53 -90.36
N THR A 228 18.73 111.75 -89.79
CA THR A 228 18.43 110.42 -89.24
C THR A 228 17.85 110.55 -87.84
N ARG A 229 16.78 109.80 -87.57
CA ARG A 229 16.43 109.37 -86.20
C ARG A 229 16.46 107.85 -86.16
N PRO A 230 17.08 107.24 -85.13
CA PRO A 230 16.76 105.87 -84.74
C PRO A 230 15.26 105.76 -84.43
N ALA A 231 14.73 104.54 -84.40
CA ALA A 231 13.53 104.27 -83.61
C ALA A 231 13.75 104.76 -82.16
N ASN A 232 12.69 105.17 -81.46
CA ASN A 232 12.84 105.76 -80.13
C ASN A 232 13.40 104.68 -79.19
N VAL A 233 14.54 104.95 -78.55
CA VAL A 233 15.32 103.92 -77.83
C VAL A 233 14.73 103.70 -76.43
N ASP A 234 13.58 103.04 -76.39
CA ASP A 234 12.96 102.42 -75.23
C ASP A 234 12.15 101.18 -75.74
N GLU A 235 12.49 99.99 -75.23
CA GLU A 235 11.64 98.77 -75.17
C GLU A 235 11.06 98.14 -76.47
N THR A 236 11.81 98.02 -77.58
CA THR A 236 11.44 97.12 -78.71
C THR A 236 12.62 96.43 -79.41
N ALA A 237 13.48 95.74 -78.64
CA ALA A 237 14.40 94.75 -79.20
C ALA A 237 13.74 93.36 -79.20
N PHE A 238 13.68 92.69 -80.36
CA PHE A 238 13.05 91.37 -80.52
C PHE A 238 14.08 90.26 -80.64
N SER A 239 13.92 89.20 -79.85
CA SER A 239 14.75 87.99 -79.82
C SER A 239 13.87 86.73 -79.77
N PHE A 240 14.39 85.58 -80.20
CA PHE A 240 13.71 84.28 -80.13
C PHE A 240 14.74 83.14 -80.02
N THR A 241 14.27 81.99 -79.52
CA THR A 241 15.02 80.73 -79.34
C THR A 241 14.38 79.63 -80.19
N ILE A 242 15.01 78.46 -80.33
CA ILE A 242 14.50 77.29 -81.05
C ILE A 242 14.67 76.06 -80.15
N ILE A 243 13.68 75.18 -80.11
CA ILE A 243 13.61 73.94 -79.30
C ILE A 243 13.16 72.81 -80.24
N LEU A 244 13.69 71.60 -80.07
CA LEU A 244 13.26 70.43 -80.83
C LEU A 244 12.31 69.56 -80.00
N ASP A 245 11.34 68.98 -80.68
CA ASP A 245 10.48 67.89 -80.27
C ASP A 245 10.31 67.02 -81.53
N THR A 246 10.40 65.69 -81.38
CA THR A 246 10.60 64.78 -82.51
C THR A 246 9.31 64.09 -82.94
N ASP A 247 8.51 63.59 -81.99
CA ASP A 247 7.30 62.81 -82.24
C ASP A 247 5.99 63.62 -82.08
N ARG A 248 6.03 64.68 -81.27
CA ARG A 248 4.97 65.67 -80.93
C ARG A 248 3.98 65.23 -79.86
N ASP A 249 4.50 64.64 -78.79
CA ASP A 249 3.76 64.42 -77.54
C ASP A 249 3.51 65.75 -76.78
N GLY A 250 4.53 66.60 -76.63
CA GLY A 250 4.54 67.83 -75.85
C GLY A 250 5.87 68.12 -75.12
N ILE A 251 6.71 67.12 -74.90
CA ILE A 251 7.99 67.19 -74.18
C ILE A 251 9.15 67.43 -75.18
N PRO A 252 10.22 68.18 -74.83
CA PRO A 252 11.37 68.35 -75.71
C PRO A 252 12.34 67.16 -75.70
N ASP A 253 12.98 66.86 -76.85
CA ASP A 253 14.01 65.81 -77.10
C ASP A 253 15.13 65.62 -76.04
N ALA A 254 15.26 66.54 -75.09
CA ALA A 254 16.31 66.58 -74.06
C ALA A 254 15.82 66.18 -72.64
N ASN A 255 14.51 66.05 -72.46
CA ASN A 255 13.83 65.65 -71.22
C ASN A 255 12.88 64.45 -71.45
N ASP A 256 12.53 64.20 -72.71
CA ASP A 256 11.72 63.11 -73.24
C ASP A 256 12.41 61.75 -72.98
N ASN A 257 11.72 60.81 -72.32
CA ASN A 257 12.25 59.47 -72.03
C ASN A 257 11.89 58.42 -73.10
N CYS A 258 11.01 58.74 -74.06
CA CYS A 258 10.64 57.88 -75.18
C CYS A 258 10.69 58.61 -76.53
N ILE A 259 11.83 59.23 -76.88
CA ILE A 259 12.16 60.18 -77.99
C ILE A 259 11.53 59.95 -79.40
N ASN A 260 10.86 58.82 -79.65
CA ASN A 260 10.20 58.48 -80.91
C ASN A 260 8.74 57.98 -80.74
N ASN A 261 8.24 57.79 -79.51
CA ASN A 261 7.00 57.13 -79.12
C ASN A 261 6.22 58.03 -78.10
N PRO A 262 5.17 58.75 -78.51
CA PRO A 262 4.57 59.80 -77.68
C PRO A 262 3.99 59.35 -76.32
N ASN A 263 4.65 59.71 -75.21
CA ASN A 263 4.19 59.50 -73.82
C ASN A 263 4.14 60.82 -73.01
N PRO A 264 3.12 61.69 -73.19
CA PRO A 264 3.03 62.97 -72.48
C PRO A 264 2.95 62.90 -70.95
N GLY A 265 2.75 61.71 -70.37
CA GLY A 265 2.82 61.46 -68.94
C GLY A 265 4.24 61.15 -68.45
N GLN A 266 5.21 60.83 -69.32
CA GLN A 266 6.60 60.54 -68.94
C GLN A 266 6.71 59.43 -67.87
N GLU A 267 5.82 58.44 -67.94
CA GLU A 267 5.84 57.28 -67.05
C GLU A 267 7.17 56.50 -67.21
N ASP A 268 7.72 56.09 -66.07
CA ASP A 268 9.08 55.57 -65.81
C ASP A 268 9.00 54.84 -64.45
N LEU A 269 8.66 53.55 -64.48
CA LEU A 269 8.28 52.77 -63.30
C LEU A 269 9.48 52.25 -62.48
N ASP A 270 10.56 51.77 -63.12
CA ASP A 270 11.77 51.30 -62.43
C ASP A 270 12.74 52.44 -62.05
N GLY A 271 12.76 53.53 -62.83
CA GLY A 271 13.63 54.68 -62.65
C GLY A 271 14.95 54.66 -63.43
N ASP A 272 15.11 53.83 -64.46
CA ASP A 272 16.25 53.78 -65.40
C ASP A 272 16.40 55.10 -66.18
N GLY A 273 15.28 55.62 -66.70
CA GLY A 273 15.20 56.82 -67.53
C GLY A 273 14.97 56.59 -69.04
N GLU A 274 14.77 55.34 -69.49
CA GLU A 274 13.81 55.04 -70.57
C GLU A 274 12.37 55.16 -69.98
N GLY A 275 11.30 54.74 -70.66
CA GLY A 275 9.93 54.90 -70.12
C GLY A 275 8.98 53.80 -70.55
N ASP A 276 7.91 53.55 -69.79
CA ASP A 276 7.05 52.36 -69.87
C ASP A 276 6.53 52.01 -71.29
N LEU A 277 6.43 53.01 -72.17
CA LEU A 277 5.96 52.91 -73.57
C LEU A 277 7.06 52.52 -74.59
N CYS A 278 8.33 52.63 -74.21
CA CYS A 278 9.49 52.34 -75.04
C CYS A 278 10.50 51.39 -74.39
N ASP A 279 10.39 51.14 -73.09
CA ASP A 279 11.16 50.14 -72.37
C ASP A 279 10.72 48.70 -72.70
N ASP A 280 11.70 47.81 -72.78
CA ASP A 280 11.52 46.36 -72.96
C ASP A 280 11.29 45.65 -71.59
N ASP A 281 11.76 46.20 -70.46
CA ASP A 281 11.91 45.59 -69.10
C ASP A 281 11.34 46.57 -68.04
N ALA A 282 10.07 46.97 -68.22
CA ALA A 282 9.54 48.26 -67.73
C ALA A 282 9.41 48.43 -66.20
N ASP A 283 9.59 47.39 -65.40
CA ASP A 283 9.63 47.47 -63.93
C ASP A 283 10.98 47.01 -63.32
N GLY A 284 11.95 46.67 -64.17
CA GLY A 284 13.34 46.39 -63.81
C GLY A 284 13.57 45.02 -63.17
N ASP A 285 12.66 44.06 -63.35
CA ASP A 285 12.79 42.70 -62.81
C ASP A 285 13.81 41.82 -63.57
N GLY A 286 14.04 42.11 -64.86
CA GLY A 286 14.96 41.39 -65.75
C GLY A 286 14.31 40.51 -66.82
N ILE A 287 12.97 40.54 -66.96
CA ILE A 287 12.18 39.90 -68.02
C ILE A 287 11.79 40.97 -69.08
N GLY A 288 11.63 40.56 -70.34
CA GLY A 288 11.37 41.46 -71.47
C GLY A 288 9.91 41.42 -71.96
N GLU A 289 9.67 41.66 -73.27
CA GLU A 289 8.35 41.49 -73.94
C GLU A 289 7.62 40.12 -73.74
N ASP A 290 8.26 39.12 -73.12
CA ASP A 290 7.65 37.83 -72.75
C ASP A 290 7.07 37.83 -71.30
N ASP A 291 7.11 38.97 -70.59
CA ASP A 291 6.68 39.17 -69.19
C ASP A 291 5.15 39.10 -68.98
N ASN A 292 4.70 38.29 -68.03
CA ASN A 292 3.30 38.14 -67.64
C ASN A 292 2.78 39.20 -66.63
N CYS A 293 3.65 39.98 -65.97
CA CYS A 293 3.28 41.02 -65.01
C CYS A 293 4.04 42.34 -65.21
N ARG A 294 4.01 42.90 -66.43
CA ARG A 294 4.70 44.13 -66.92
C ARG A 294 4.41 45.49 -66.24
N ALA A 295 4.20 45.46 -64.93
CA ALA A 295 4.12 46.61 -64.01
C ALA A 295 4.32 46.19 -62.52
N ILE A 296 4.62 44.92 -62.21
CA ILE A 296 4.81 44.37 -60.85
C ILE A 296 5.94 43.32 -60.89
N PRO A 297 7.17 43.65 -60.44
CA PRO A 297 8.36 42.80 -60.61
C PRO A 297 8.21 41.36 -60.09
N ASN A 298 8.20 40.37 -60.98
CA ASN A 298 8.02 38.95 -60.64
C ASN A 298 9.03 37.99 -61.34
N PRO A 299 10.34 38.02 -61.01
CA PRO A 299 11.38 37.32 -61.79
C PRO A 299 11.32 35.78 -61.84
N ALA A 300 10.33 35.19 -61.18
CA ALA A 300 10.01 33.77 -61.26
C ALA A 300 9.10 33.44 -62.47
N GLN A 301 8.27 34.40 -62.91
CA GLN A 301 7.25 34.24 -63.96
C GLN A 301 6.37 33.03 -63.66
N GLU A 302 5.80 33.04 -62.45
CA GLU A 302 4.81 32.08 -61.99
C GLU A 302 3.44 32.50 -62.60
N ASP A 303 2.67 31.48 -63.01
CA ASP A 303 1.51 31.48 -63.93
C ASP A 303 0.80 30.15 -63.68
N LEU A 304 0.04 30.08 -62.58
CA LEU A 304 -0.46 28.83 -62.01
C LEU A 304 -1.61 28.20 -62.83
N ASP A 305 -2.60 28.99 -63.25
CA ASP A 305 -3.72 28.51 -64.06
C ASP A 305 -3.36 28.35 -65.57
N GLY A 306 -2.43 29.17 -66.08
CA GLY A 306 -2.00 29.19 -67.48
C GLY A 306 -2.78 30.16 -68.40
N ASP A 307 -3.46 31.18 -67.87
CA ASP A 307 -4.09 32.28 -68.65
C ASP A 307 -3.03 33.10 -69.41
N GLY A 308 -1.91 33.41 -68.73
CA GLY A 308 -0.83 34.28 -69.22
C GLY A 308 -0.80 35.70 -68.63
N VAL A 309 -1.62 35.98 -67.62
CA VAL A 309 -1.26 36.85 -66.48
C VAL A 309 -0.33 36.04 -65.56
N GLY A 310 0.22 36.63 -64.49
CA GLY A 310 1.02 35.89 -63.51
C GLY A 310 0.58 36.14 -62.07
N ASP A 311 0.94 35.20 -61.19
CA ASP A 311 0.56 35.15 -59.77
C ASP A 311 0.91 36.42 -58.95
N ALA A 312 1.75 37.30 -59.49
CA ALA A 312 2.10 38.59 -58.87
C ALA A 312 1.15 39.74 -59.24
N CYS A 313 0.24 39.52 -60.20
CA CYS A 313 -0.62 40.55 -60.79
C CYS A 313 -2.01 40.07 -61.25
N ASP A 314 -2.34 38.79 -61.11
CA ASP A 314 -3.74 38.34 -61.18
C ASP A 314 -4.48 38.63 -59.86
N ASN A 315 -5.68 38.06 -59.72
CA ASN A 315 -6.63 38.28 -58.62
C ASN A 315 -7.43 36.98 -58.30
N ASP A 316 -7.05 35.84 -58.90
CA ASP A 316 -7.71 34.51 -58.87
C ASP A 316 -6.67 33.51 -59.42
N ASP A 317 -5.52 33.37 -58.74
CA ASP A 317 -4.29 32.77 -59.26
C ASP A 317 -4.45 31.32 -59.78
N ASP A 318 -5.43 30.56 -59.28
CA ASP A 318 -5.69 29.18 -59.70
C ASP A 318 -7.02 28.94 -60.46
N ASN A 319 -7.82 29.99 -60.65
CA ASN A 319 -9.04 30.02 -61.48
C ASN A 319 -10.16 29.09 -60.98
N ASP A 320 -10.56 29.25 -59.70
CA ASP A 320 -11.66 28.49 -59.07
C ASP A 320 -13.01 29.25 -59.02
N GLU A 321 -13.01 30.52 -59.43
CA GLU A 321 -14.09 31.53 -59.30
C GLU A 321 -14.13 32.29 -57.94
N VAL A 322 -13.14 32.13 -57.04
CA VAL A 322 -12.94 32.90 -55.79
C VAL A 322 -11.63 33.73 -55.84
N PRO A 323 -11.67 35.06 -55.62
CA PRO A 323 -10.46 35.89 -55.66
C PRO A 323 -9.53 35.71 -54.45
N ASP A 324 -8.20 35.81 -54.63
CA ASP A 324 -7.16 35.56 -53.58
C ASP A 324 -7.35 36.36 -52.28
N GLY A 325 -8.03 37.51 -52.33
CA GLY A 325 -8.35 38.35 -51.18
C GLY A 325 -9.57 37.91 -50.36
N GLU A 326 -10.35 36.95 -50.86
CA GLU A 326 -11.48 36.28 -50.20
C GLU A 326 -11.30 34.74 -50.14
N ASP A 327 -10.26 34.19 -50.78
CA ASP A 327 -9.91 32.76 -50.84
C ASP A 327 -9.02 32.31 -49.65
N ASN A 328 -9.32 31.13 -49.09
CA ASN A 328 -8.53 30.46 -48.06
C ASN A 328 -7.45 29.48 -48.58
N CYS A 329 -7.40 29.20 -49.89
CA CYS A 329 -6.33 28.49 -50.58
C CYS A 329 -5.94 29.08 -51.95
N PRO A 330 -5.41 30.32 -52.04
CA PRO A 330 -5.06 31.04 -53.29
C PRO A 330 -4.17 30.36 -54.35
N LEU A 331 -3.74 29.12 -54.15
CA LEU A 331 -2.88 28.39 -55.08
C LEU A 331 -3.34 26.92 -55.27
N ASN A 332 -4.54 26.54 -54.84
CA ASN A 332 -4.97 25.15 -54.63
C ASN A 332 -6.49 24.85 -54.87
N ASN A 333 -7.17 25.57 -55.77
CA ASN A 333 -8.48 25.32 -56.42
C ASN A 333 -9.52 24.57 -55.58
N ASN A 334 -10.32 25.31 -54.79
CA ASN A 334 -11.17 24.74 -53.75
C ASN A 334 -12.55 25.39 -53.56
N ALA A 335 -13.11 26.02 -54.60
CA ALA A 335 -14.30 26.88 -54.76
C ALA A 335 -15.55 26.70 -53.86
N GLU A 336 -15.68 25.57 -53.16
CA GLU A 336 -16.63 25.40 -52.05
C GLU A 336 -16.09 26.02 -50.73
N GLN A 337 -14.86 26.57 -50.72
CA GLN A 337 -14.21 27.30 -49.62
C GLN A 337 -14.37 26.59 -48.26
N SER A 338 -14.00 25.30 -48.25
CA SER A 338 -14.07 24.46 -47.05
C SER A 338 -12.88 24.73 -46.15
N ASP A 339 -13.19 24.85 -44.86
CA ASP A 339 -12.34 25.21 -43.72
C ASP A 339 -12.95 24.44 -42.55
N GLN A 340 -12.22 23.46 -42.02
CA GLN A 340 -12.77 22.43 -41.13
C GLN A 340 -12.46 22.69 -39.65
N ASP A 341 -11.35 23.37 -39.33
CA ASP A 341 -11.01 23.81 -37.96
C ASP A 341 -11.41 25.28 -37.67
N GLY A 342 -11.40 26.15 -38.69
CA GLY A 342 -11.67 27.59 -38.60
C GLY A 342 -10.44 28.49 -38.45
N ASP A 343 -9.22 28.02 -38.74
CA ASP A 343 -7.97 28.81 -38.72
C ASP A 343 -7.94 29.90 -39.82
N GLY A 344 -8.53 29.61 -40.98
CA GLY A 344 -8.56 30.48 -42.16
C GLY A 344 -7.70 30.01 -43.33
N VAL A 345 -7.05 28.85 -43.24
CA VAL A 345 -6.52 28.05 -44.35
C VAL A 345 -7.57 27.02 -44.76
N GLY A 346 -7.67 26.68 -46.05
CA GLY A 346 -8.70 25.75 -46.53
C GLY A 346 -8.29 24.27 -46.62
N ASP A 347 -9.28 23.39 -46.60
CA ASP A 347 -9.23 21.91 -46.78
C ASP A 347 -8.31 21.41 -47.94
N ALA A 348 -7.97 22.27 -48.90
CA ALA A 348 -7.19 21.91 -50.09
C ALA A 348 -5.70 22.28 -50.00
N CYS A 349 -5.31 23.15 -49.07
CA CYS A 349 -3.93 23.63 -48.89
C CYS A 349 -3.42 23.49 -47.46
N ASP A 350 -4.31 23.26 -46.50
CA ASP A 350 -4.00 22.90 -45.12
C ASP A 350 -3.30 21.51 -45.05
N PRO A 351 -2.18 21.39 -44.31
CA PRO A 351 -1.57 20.10 -43.98
C PRO A 351 -2.08 19.43 -42.69
N ASP A 352 -2.97 20.06 -41.91
CA ASP A 352 -3.42 19.68 -40.55
C ASP A 352 -4.93 20.02 -40.40
N ARG A 353 -5.76 19.45 -41.29
CA ARG A 353 -7.10 19.94 -41.68
C ARG A 353 -8.10 20.26 -40.57
N ASP A 354 -8.00 19.60 -39.42
CA ASP A 354 -8.92 19.79 -38.29
C ASP A 354 -8.26 20.42 -37.05
N GLY A 355 -7.02 20.91 -37.18
CA GLY A 355 -6.34 21.75 -36.19
C GLY A 355 -5.87 21.00 -34.94
N ASP A 356 -5.78 19.68 -35.04
CA ASP A 356 -5.39 18.72 -34.02
C ASP A 356 -3.92 18.85 -33.60
N GLY A 357 -3.03 19.02 -34.59
CA GLY A 357 -1.57 18.94 -34.45
C GLY A 357 -0.92 17.70 -35.08
N ALA A 358 -1.70 16.77 -35.61
CA ALA A 358 -1.30 15.63 -36.42
C ALA A 358 -1.54 15.91 -37.92
N PRO A 359 -0.51 15.96 -38.77
CA PRO A 359 -0.70 16.28 -40.19
C PRO A 359 -1.44 15.17 -40.96
N ASP A 360 -2.27 15.54 -41.96
CA ASP A 360 -3.10 14.73 -42.88
C ASP A 360 -2.48 13.43 -43.47
N LEU A 361 -1.16 13.24 -43.34
CA LEU A 361 -0.38 12.10 -43.86
C LEU A 361 0.09 11.10 -42.80
N ASP A 362 0.19 11.52 -41.54
CA ASP A 362 0.60 10.69 -40.39
C ASP A 362 -0.57 10.51 -39.38
N ASP A 363 -1.68 11.23 -39.59
CA ASP A 363 -2.94 11.21 -38.83
C ASP A 363 -3.88 10.04 -39.24
N ASN A 364 -4.53 9.41 -38.25
CA ASN A 364 -5.50 8.32 -38.42
C ASN A 364 -6.98 8.77 -38.53
N CYS A 365 -7.30 10.04 -38.22
CA CYS A 365 -8.60 10.66 -38.43
C CYS A 365 -8.55 12.06 -39.10
N PRO A 366 -8.05 12.22 -40.36
CA PRO A 366 -7.78 13.52 -41.04
C PRO A 366 -8.93 14.49 -41.34
N ARG A 367 -10.03 14.44 -40.59
CA ARG A 367 -11.20 15.33 -40.62
C ARG A 367 -11.94 15.42 -39.26
N VAL A 368 -11.45 14.76 -38.19
CA VAL A 368 -12.08 14.64 -36.87
C VAL A 368 -11.01 14.68 -35.76
N ALA A 369 -10.57 15.88 -35.42
CA ALA A 369 -9.48 16.14 -34.47
C ALA A 369 -9.46 15.25 -33.22
N ASN A 370 -8.39 14.47 -33.07
CA ASN A 370 -8.13 13.50 -32.02
C ASN A 370 -6.66 13.55 -31.54
N PRO A 371 -6.22 14.61 -30.80
CA PRO A 371 -4.77 14.92 -30.63
C PRO A 371 -3.94 13.92 -29.82
N GLY A 372 -4.53 12.83 -29.34
CA GLY A 372 -3.83 11.69 -28.75
C GLY A 372 -3.46 10.60 -29.77
N GLN A 373 -4.11 10.59 -30.94
CA GLN A 373 -3.98 9.61 -32.02
C GLN A 373 -4.20 8.17 -31.53
N GLU A 374 -5.27 8.01 -30.74
CA GLU A 374 -5.81 6.72 -30.31
C GLU A 374 -6.24 5.86 -31.52
N ASP A 375 -5.93 4.56 -31.45
CA ASP A 375 -6.07 3.51 -32.48
C ASP A 375 -6.13 2.18 -31.72
N THR A 376 -7.31 1.85 -31.18
CA THR A 376 -7.47 0.82 -30.15
C THR A 376 -7.27 -0.62 -30.67
N ASP A 377 -7.75 -0.97 -31.86
CA ASP A 377 -7.53 -2.28 -32.49
C ASP A 377 -6.22 -2.37 -33.31
N GLY A 378 -5.76 -1.26 -33.90
CA GLY A 378 -4.58 -1.19 -34.78
C GLY A 378 -4.87 -1.36 -36.28
N ASP A 379 -6.09 -1.12 -36.76
CA ASP A 379 -6.45 -1.05 -38.19
C ASP A 379 -5.75 0.14 -38.89
N GLY A 380 -5.65 1.27 -38.19
CA GLY A 380 -5.16 2.54 -38.71
C GLY A 380 -6.25 3.55 -39.10
N ILE A 381 -7.48 3.34 -38.63
CA ILE A 381 -8.50 4.37 -38.39
C ILE A 381 -8.45 4.65 -36.87
N GLY A 382 -8.66 5.91 -36.45
CA GLY A 382 -8.65 6.25 -35.02
C GLY A 382 -10.02 6.19 -34.35
N ASP A 383 -10.03 5.99 -33.03
CA ASP A 383 -11.22 5.88 -32.16
C ASP A 383 -12.18 7.09 -32.28
N ALA A 384 -11.72 8.23 -32.80
CA ALA A 384 -12.58 9.40 -33.03
C ALA A 384 -13.39 9.33 -34.34
N CYS A 385 -13.06 8.41 -35.25
CA CYS A 385 -13.62 8.34 -36.60
C CYS A 385 -13.91 6.93 -37.14
N ASP A 386 -13.65 5.86 -36.38
CA ASP A 386 -14.27 4.55 -36.64
C ASP A 386 -15.72 4.50 -36.09
N ALA A 387 -16.28 3.30 -35.94
CA ALA A 387 -17.59 3.00 -35.35
C ALA A 387 -17.66 1.56 -34.78
N ASP A 388 -16.50 0.98 -34.46
CA ASP A 388 -16.25 -0.39 -33.97
C ASP A 388 -14.79 -0.37 -33.42
N ASP A 389 -14.49 0.55 -32.48
CA ASP A 389 -13.11 1.01 -32.14
C ASP A 389 -12.12 -0.09 -31.72
N ASP A 390 -12.61 -1.25 -31.24
CA ASP A 390 -11.78 -2.43 -30.90
C ASP A 390 -11.95 -3.64 -31.86
N ASN A 391 -12.77 -3.48 -32.91
CA ASN A 391 -13.07 -4.46 -33.97
C ASN A 391 -13.65 -5.81 -33.48
N ASP A 392 -14.35 -5.81 -32.34
CA ASP A 392 -15.21 -6.87 -31.81
C ASP A 392 -16.28 -7.34 -32.80
N GLY A 393 -16.97 -6.39 -33.44
CA GLY A 393 -18.08 -6.60 -34.37
C GLY A 393 -19.48 -6.16 -33.89
N ASP A 394 -19.61 -5.64 -32.66
CA ASP A 394 -20.69 -4.74 -32.24
C ASP A 394 -20.19 -3.27 -32.22
N LEU A 395 -21.07 -2.31 -32.50
CA LEU A 395 -20.68 -0.90 -32.74
C LEU A 395 -20.76 -0.08 -31.44
N ASP A 396 -19.84 0.84 -31.17
CA ASP A 396 -19.74 1.68 -29.94
C ASP A 396 -21.06 2.34 -29.48
N GLY A 397 -21.94 2.73 -30.40
CA GLY A 397 -23.29 3.22 -30.07
C GLY A 397 -24.29 2.17 -29.55
N ALA A 398 -23.85 0.92 -29.37
CA ALA A 398 -24.62 -0.24 -28.91
C ALA A 398 -23.78 -1.23 -28.05
N ASP A 399 -22.46 -1.13 -28.11
CA ASP A 399 -21.48 -1.82 -27.28
C ASP A 399 -21.45 -1.25 -25.84
N ASN A 400 -21.23 -2.12 -24.84
CA ASN A 400 -21.02 -1.77 -23.43
C ASN A 400 -19.53 -1.65 -23.02
N CYS A 401 -18.59 -2.04 -23.88
CA CYS A 401 -17.14 -1.85 -23.71
C CYS A 401 -16.41 -1.39 -24.99
N PRO A 402 -16.75 -0.25 -25.63
CA PRO A 402 -16.19 0.23 -26.91
C PRO A 402 -14.69 0.13 -27.18
N LEU A 403 -13.85 0.03 -26.13
CA LEU A 403 -12.39 0.01 -26.24
C LEU A 403 -11.76 -1.30 -25.73
N VAL A 404 -12.55 -2.36 -25.46
CA VAL A 404 -12.11 -3.61 -24.82
C VAL A 404 -12.90 -4.85 -25.29
N ALA A 405 -12.64 -5.27 -26.54
CA ALA A 405 -13.37 -6.28 -27.30
C ALA A 405 -13.98 -7.45 -26.51
N ASN A 406 -15.31 -7.48 -26.42
CA ASN A 406 -16.10 -8.41 -25.62
C ASN A 406 -17.34 -9.00 -26.36
N PRO A 407 -17.18 -9.85 -27.41
CA PRO A 407 -18.24 -10.15 -28.41
C PRO A 407 -19.44 -10.99 -27.94
N ASN A 408 -19.61 -11.13 -26.63
CA ASN A 408 -20.78 -11.68 -25.97
C ASN A 408 -21.72 -10.58 -25.42
N GLN A 409 -21.22 -9.35 -25.23
CA GLN A 409 -21.91 -8.24 -24.56
C GLN A 409 -22.47 -8.68 -23.20
N GLU A 410 -21.58 -9.22 -22.37
CA GLU A 410 -21.87 -9.65 -21.00
C GLU A 410 -21.77 -8.44 -20.05
N ASP A 411 -22.72 -8.38 -19.12
CA ASP A 411 -23.10 -7.27 -18.24
C ASP A 411 -23.76 -7.91 -17.01
N LEU A 412 -22.96 -8.12 -15.94
CA LEU A 412 -23.33 -8.93 -14.79
C LEU A 412 -24.19 -8.17 -13.74
N ASP A 413 -23.94 -6.89 -13.50
CA ASP A 413 -24.71 -6.07 -12.54
C ASP A 413 -25.92 -5.34 -13.18
N GLY A 414 -25.82 -4.91 -14.43
CA GLY A 414 -26.83 -4.15 -15.17
C GLY A 414 -26.67 -2.62 -15.17
N ASP A 415 -25.50 -2.08 -14.84
CA ASP A 415 -25.13 -0.65 -14.89
C ASP A 415 -25.12 -0.12 -16.35
N GLY A 416 -24.59 -0.91 -17.28
CA GLY A 416 -24.45 -0.57 -18.70
C GLY A 416 -23.00 -0.47 -19.21
N LEU A 417 -21.99 -0.63 -18.34
CA LEU A 417 -20.67 -1.15 -18.71
C LEU A 417 -20.74 -2.67 -18.95
N GLY A 418 -19.66 -3.28 -19.43
CA GLY A 418 -19.57 -4.73 -19.62
C GLY A 418 -18.43 -5.40 -18.86
N ASP A 419 -18.55 -6.71 -18.65
CA ASP A 419 -17.63 -7.56 -17.86
C ASP A 419 -16.14 -7.49 -18.27
N ALA A 420 -15.82 -6.89 -19.42
CA ALA A 420 -14.45 -6.74 -19.95
C ALA A 420 -13.79 -5.41 -19.61
N CYS A 421 -14.58 -4.35 -19.37
CA CYS A 421 -14.13 -2.98 -19.13
C CYS A 421 -14.58 -2.43 -17.77
N ASP A 422 -15.58 -3.06 -17.14
CA ASP A 422 -15.96 -2.80 -15.77
C ASP A 422 -14.94 -3.35 -14.76
N PHE A 423 -14.92 -2.73 -13.57
CA PHE A 423 -14.06 -3.08 -12.44
C PHE A 423 -14.86 -3.49 -11.18
N ASP A 424 -16.19 -3.29 -11.16
CA ASP A 424 -17.12 -3.54 -10.03
C ASP A 424 -18.18 -4.56 -10.50
N LEU A 425 -17.72 -5.75 -10.92
CA LEU A 425 -18.45 -6.70 -11.80
C LEU A 425 -19.85 -7.12 -11.32
N ASP A 426 -20.22 -6.89 -10.07
CA ASP A 426 -21.54 -7.20 -9.54
C ASP A 426 -22.25 -6.01 -8.86
N GLY A 427 -21.72 -4.79 -8.98
CA GLY A 427 -22.37 -3.53 -8.59
C GLY A 427 -22.48 -3.33 -7.08
N ASP A 428 -21.47 -3.80 -6.35
CA ASP A 428 -21.39 -3.85 -4.88
C ASP A 428 -20.83 -2.54 -4.30
N GLY A 429 -19.84 -1.96 -4.99
CA GLY A 429 -19.17 -0.72 -4.61
C GLY A 429 -17.74 -0.89 -4.06
N ASP A 430 -17.29 -2.12 -3.80
CA ASP A 430 -15.90 -2.47 -3.53
C ASP A 430 -15.21 -3.05 -4.79
N LEU A 431 -13.89 -2.89 -4.88
CA LEU A 431 -13.12 -3.19 -6.08
C LEU A 431 -12.01 -4.22 -5.81
N PRO A 432 -11.73 -5.15 -6.73
CA PRO A 432 -10.60 -6.06 -6.62
C PRO A 432 -9.26 -5.33 -6.39
N PRO A 433 -8.40 -5.76 -5.45
CA PRO A 433 -8.47 -6.98 -4.65
C PRO A 433 -8.92 -6.72 -3.19
N ASN A 434 -9.78 -5.73 -2.95
CA ASN A 434 -10.41 -5.52 -1.64
C ASN A 434 -11.75 -6.25 -1.54
N ASP A 435 -12.49 -6.30 -2.64
CA ASP A 435 -13.65 -7.16 -2.81
C ASP A 435 -13.19 -8.64 -2.79
N ASN A 436 -13.89 -9.44 -1.98
CA ASN A 436 -13.61 -10.85 -1.71
C ASN A 436 -14.59 -11.83 -2.41
N CYS A 437 -15.58 -11.31 -3.16
CA CYS A 437 -16.52 -12.08 -3.97
C CYS A 437 -16.80 -11.41 -5.34
N PRO A 438 -15.83 -11.32 -6.27
CA PRO A 438 -15.87 -10.43 -7.45
C PRO A 438 -16.88 -10.76 -8.58
N ASN A 439 -17.94 -11.51 -8.27
CA ASN A 439 -19.05 -11.93 -9.14
C ASN A 439 -20.37 -12.13 -8.34
N VAL A 440 -20.41 -11.80 -7.03
CA VAL A 440 -21.53 -12.08 -6.10
C VAL A 440 -21.68 -10.97 -5.05
N ASN A 441 -22.30 -9.85 -5.47
CA ASN A 441 -22.63 -8.64 -4.69
C ASN A 441 -22.78 -8.84 -3.17
N ASN A 442 -21.79 -8.38 -2.39
CA ASN A 442 -21.73 -8.54 -0.94
C ASN A 442 -21.21 -7.29 -0.18
N PRO A 443 -21.91 -6.13 -0.17
CA PRO A 443 -21.35 -4.84 0.27
C PRO A 443 -21.07 -4.67 1.78
N GLY A 444 -21.12 -5.76 2.55
CA GLY A 444 -20.59 -5.85 3.91
C GLY A 444 -19.17 -6.43 3.95
N GLN A 445 -18.73 -7.08 2.86
CA GLN A 445 -17.45 -7.76 2.66
C GLN A 445 -17.13 -8.70 3.84
N GLU A 446 -18.15 -9.43 4.30
CA GLU A 446 -18.02 -10.45 5.34
C GLU A 446 -17.08 -11.59 4.88
N ASP A 447 -16.06 -11.84 5.70
CA ASP A 447 -15.05 -12.92 5.64
C ASP A 447 -14.87 -13.37 7.10
N LEU A 448 -15.34 -14.58 7.42
CA LEU A 448 -15.49 -15.08 8.79
C LEU A 448 -14.31 -15.94 9.26
N ASP A 449 -13.73 -16.76 8.38
CA ASP A 449 -12.58 -17.61 8.69
C ASP A 449 -11.22 -16.90 8.49
N GLY A 450 -11.15 -15.92 7.57
CA GLY A 450 -9.98 -15.14 7.21
C GLY A 450 -9.19 -15.62 5.98
N ASP A 451 -9.74 -16.52 5.16
CA ASP A 451 -9.16 -17.07 3.92
C ASP A 451 -9.02 -16.01 2.81
N ASN A 452 -9.82 -14.93 2.85
CA ASN A 452 -9.98 -13.87 1.83
C ASN A 452 -10.90 -14.24 0.64
N ILE A 453 -11.74 -15.28 0.78
CA ILE A 453 -13.00 -15.44 0.05
C ILE A 453 -14.14 -14.92 0.96
N GLY A 454 -15.19 -14.32 0.39
CA GLY A 454 -16.31 -13.82 1.19
C GLY A 454 -17.42 -14.83 1.43
N ASN A 455 -18.13 -14.67 2.56
CA ASN A 455 -19.27 -15.51 2.96
C ASN A 455 -20.45 -15.57 1.95
N ALA A 456 -20.43 -14.76 0.89
CA ALA A 456 -21.43 -14.78 -0.19
C ALA A 456 -21.07 -15.72 -1.36
N CYS A 457 -19.79 -16.11 -1.49
CA CYS A 457 -19.26 -16.88 -2.61
C CYS A 457 -18.31 -18.03 -2.20
N ASP A 458 -18.05 -18.20 -0.91
CA ASP A 458 -17.42 -19.40 -0.36
C ASP A 458 -18.33 -20.64 -0.48
N ASP A 459 -17.72 -21.83 -0.44
CA ASP A 459 -18.39 -23.12 -0.28
C ASP A 459 -18.30 -23.64 1.19
N ASP A 460 -17.43 -23.07 2.06
CA ASP A 460 -17.10 -23.52 3.45
C ASP A 460 -16.92 -22.28 4.37
N ALA A 461 -17.96 -21.44 4.48
CA ALA A 461 -17.88 -20.01 4.79
C ALA A 461 -17.42 -19.62 6.23
N ASP A 462 -17.10 -20.58 7.09
CA ASP A 462 -16.51 -20.35 8.41
C ASP A 462 -15.23 -21.17 8.70
N GLY A 463 -14.78 -21.98 7.72
CA GLY A 463 -13.52 -22.72 7.77
C GLY A 463 -13.52 -23.96 8.67
N ASP A 464 -14.70 -24.44 9.07
CA ASP A 464 -14.96 -25.70 9.77
C ASP A 464 -14.43 -26.94 9.02
N GLY A 465 -14.66 -26.99 7.71
CA GLY A 465 -14.39 -28.16 6.86
C GLY A 465 -15.64 -28.95 6.43
N VAL A 466 -16.85 -28.36 6.52
CA VAL A 466 -18.12 -28.93 6.05
C VAL A 466 -18.78 -27.94 5.09
N ASP A 467 -18.89 -28.28 3.80
CA ASP A 467 -19.43 -27.35 2.82
C ASP A 467 -20.87 -26.88 3.16
N ASP A 468 -21.12 -25.55 3.13
CA ASP A 468 -22.32 -24.76 3.49
C ASP A 468 -23.67 -25.45 3.22
N VAL A 469 -23.74 -26.18 2.11
CA VAL A 469 -24.94 -26.88 1.62
C VAL A 469 -25.25 -28.19 2.36
N ASN A 470 -24.38 -28.60 3.28
CA ASN A 470 -24.52 -29.76 4.16
C ASN A 470 -24.39 -29.37 5.65
N ASP A 471 -23.90 -28.17 5.94
CA ASP A 471 -23.68 -27.64 7.29
C ASP A 471 -25.01 -27.19 7.93
N ASN A 472 -25.16 -27.46 9.24
CA ASN A 472 -26.28 -27.01 10.07
C ASN A 472 -26.01 -25.69 10.81
N CYS A 473 -24.77 -25.18 10.83
CA CYS A 473 -24.38 -23.84 11.28
C CYS A 473 -23.37 -23.11 10.35
N PRO A 474 -23.72 -22.78 9.08
CA PRO A 474 -22.82 -22.17 8.05
C PRO A 474 -22.12 -20.82 8.36
N LEU A 475 -22.15 -20.35 9.61
CA LEU A 475 -21.57 -19.10 10.09
C LEU A 475 -21.07 -19.22 11.56
N VAL A 476 -20.95 -20.43 12.12
CA VAL A 476 -20.51 -20.70 13.50
C VAL A 476 -19.80 -22.07 13.59
N PRO A 477 -18.44 -22.13 13.52
CA PRO A 477 -17.72 -23.38 13.24
C PRO A 477 -18.03 -24.55 14.21
N ASN A 478 -18.62 -25.63 13.71
CA ASN A 478 -19.05 -26.79 14.49
C ASN A 478 -18.72 -28.17 13.83
N PRO A 479 -17.43 -28.59 13.73
CA PRO A 479 -17.05 -29.74 12.88
C PRO A 479 -17.52 -31.13 13.34
N GLY A 480 -18.27 -31.20 14.43
CA GLY A 480 -18.99 -32.39 14.88
C GLY A 480 -20.41 -32.51 14.31
N GLN A 481 -20.99 -31.40 13.82
CA GLN A 481 -22.34 -31.27 13.28
C GLN A 481 -23.40 -31.80 14.27
N GLU A 482 -23.26 -31.38 15.53
CA GLU A 482 -24.24 -31.61 16.60
C GLU A 482 -25.57 -30.87 16.31
N ASP A 483 -26.67 -31.59 16.53
CA ASP A 483 -28.08 -31.23 16.29
C ASP A 483 -28.90 -32.15 17.22
N ALA A 484 -29.38 -31.63 18.35
CA ALA A 484 -29.98 -32.45 19.42
C ALA A 484 -31.46 -32.81 19.19
N ASP A 485 -32.22 -32.06 18.38
CA ASP A 485 -33.66 -32.31 18.10
C ASP A 485 -34.00 -32.84 16.68
N GLU A 486 -33.03 -32.86 15.76
CA GLU A 486 -33.14 -33.19 14.32
C GLU A 486 -33.92 -32.16 13.45
N ASP A 487 -33.95 -30.85 13.80
CA ASP A 487 -34.50 -29.76 12.96
C ASP A 487 -33.66 -29.46 11.70
N ALA A 488 -32.33 -29.67 11.79
CA ALA A 488 -31.28 -29.23 10.86
C ALA A 488 -30.82 -27.76 10.97
N ILE A 489 -30.92 -27.19 12.18
CA ILE A 489 -30.06 -26.13 12.70
C ILE A 489 -29.17 -26.79 13.77
N GLY A 490 -27.90 -26.37 13.93
CA GLY A 490 -26.99 -27.00 14.88
C GLY A 490 -26.93 -26.34 16.27
N ASP A 491 -26.49 -27.12 17.26
CA ASP A 491 -26.37 -26.76 18.69
C ASP A 491 -25.50 -25.51 19.00
N LEU A 492 -24.78 -24.95 18.01
CA LEU A 492 -24.01 -23.70 18.17
C LEU A 492 -24.71 -22.46 17.59
N CYS A 493 -25.82 -22.62 16.88
CA CYS A 493 -26.51 -21.55 16.15
C CYS A 493 -28.05 -21.57 16.26
N ASP A 494 -28.66 -22.59 16.87
CA ASP A 494 -30.03 -22.49 17.37
C ASP A 494 -30.10 -21.60 18.64
N ILE A 495 -31.29 -21.54 19.22
CA ILE A 495 -31.69 -20.84 20.44
C ILE A 495 -32.67 -21.69 21.27
N ASN A 496 -32.81 -22.98 20.94
CA ASN A 496 -33.64 -23.99 21.59
C ASN A 496 -33.15 -25.39 21.19
N ASP A 497 -31.90 -25.75 21.53
CA ASP A 497 -31.16 -26.90 20.94
C ASP A 497 -31.93 -28.26 20.98
N ASP A 498 -32.82 -28.47 21.96
CA ASP A 498 -33.54 -29.73 22.17
C ASP A 498 -35.00 -29.80 21.66
N GLY A 499 -35.50 -28.73 21.03
CA GLY A 499 -36.88 -28.63 20.54
C GLY A 499 -38.00 -28.56 21.61
N ASP A 500 -37.67 -28.43 22.90
CA ASP A 500 -38.59 -28.47 24.06
C ASP A 500 -39.65 -27.35 24.06
N ASN A 501 -39.36 -26.21 23.41
CA ASN A 501 -40.06 -24.91 23.45
C ASN A 501 -39.64 -23.97 24.61
N LEU A 502 -38.52 -24.26 25.27
CA LEU A 502 -37.82 -23.36 26.20
C LEU A 502 -36.46 -22.94 25.57
N PRO A 503 -36.24 -21.63 25.32
CA PRO A 503 -34.96 -21.17 24.80
C PRO A 503 -33.84 -21.28 25.84
N ASP A 504 -32.71 -21.87 25.49
CA ASP A 504 -31.54 -22.27 26.31
C ASP A 504 -31.13 -21.25 27.38
N VAL A 505 -31.21 -19.96 27.07
CA VAL A 505 -30.96 -18.87 28.04
C VAL A 505 -31.95 -18.82 29.23
N ASN A 506 -32.93 -19.72 29.26
CA ASN A 506 -33.88 -19.96 30.35
C ASN A 506 -34.10 -21.47 30.61
N ASP A 507 -33.26 -22.34 30.05
CA ASP A 507 -33.35 -23.79 30.19
C ASP A 507 -32.20 -24.32 31.05
N ASN A 508 -32.47 -25.22 32.00
CA ASN A 508 -31.47 -25.89 32.83
C ASN A 508 -30.95 -27.22 32.25
N CYS A 509 -31.51 -27.71 31.14
CA CYS A 509 -31.00 -28.81 30.33
C CYS A 509 -31.10 -28.53 28.80
N PRO A 510 -30.41 -27.51 28.24
CA PRO A 510 -30.49 -27.09 26.83
C PRO A 510 -30.54 -28.18 25.75
N PHE A 511 -29.84 -29.30 25.95
CA PHE A 511 -29.71 -30.40 25.00
C PHE A 511 -30.61 -31.63 25.31
N VAL A 512 -31.50 -31.56 26.32
CA VAL A 512 -32.28 -32.71 26.83
C VAL A 512 -33.69 -32.31 27.32
N PRO A 513 -34.78 -32.62 26.59
CA PRO A 513 -36.13 -32.07 26.85
C PRO A 513 -36.69 -32.32 28.25
N ASN A 514 -36.79 -31.25 29.04
CA ASN A 514 -37.22 -31.28 30.43
C ASN A 514 -38.24 -30.16 30.80
N ASN A 515 -39.21 -29.88 29.93
CA ASN A 515 -40.42 -29.01 30.01
C ASN A 515 -41.00 -28.59 31.41
N ASP A 516 -40.74 -29.33 32.50
CA ASP A 516 -41.12 -28.97 33.88
C ASP A 516 -40.00 -28.29 34.70
N GLN A 517 -38.77 -28.23 34.19
CA GLN A 517 -37.59 -27.55 34.74
C GLN A 517 -37.38 -27.92 36.22
N ALA A 518 -37.32 -29.23 36.46
CA ALA A 518 -36.97 -29.78 37.75
C ALA A 518 -35.47 -29.57 38.03
N ASP A 519 -35.18 -29.22 39.28
CA ASP A 519 -33.88 -28.79 39.80
C ASP A 519 -33.94 -29.01 41.33
N ALA A 520 -33.46 -30.16 41.78
CA ALA A 520 -33.67 -30.62 43.16
C ALA A 520 -32.67 -30.02 44.18
N ASP A 521 -31.38 -29.82 43.84
CA ASP A 521 -30.38 -29.20 44.73
C ASP A 521 -30.30 -27.66 44.60
N ASN A 522 -30.64 -27.11 43.42
CA ASN A 522 -30.59 -25.68 43.04
C ASN A 522 -29.19 -25.17 42.62
N ASP A 523 -28.35 -26.03 42.03
CA ASP A 523 -27.10 -25.72 41.29
C ASP A 523 -27.36 -24.89 40.02
N GLY A 524 -28.37 -25.26 39.23
CA GLY A 524 -28.74 -24.61 37.96
C GLY A 524 -28.68 -25.50 36.72
N LEU A 525 -28.27 -26.76 36.84
CA LEU A 525 -28.64 -27.86 35.95
C LEU A 525 -30.06 -28.35 36.28
N GLY A 526 -30.57 -29.36 35.55
CA GLY A 526 -31.87 -29.98 35.83
C GLY A 526 -31.81 -31.49 35.97
N ASP A 527 -32.72 -32.06 36.75
CA ASP A 527 -32.82 -33.48 37.16
C ASP A 527 -32.66 -34.52 36.02
N VAL A 528 -32.81 -34.11 34.75
CA VAL A 528 -32.79 -34.97 33.55
C VAL A 528 -31.42 -34.99 32.85
N CYS A 529 -30.61 -33.93 33.01
CA CYS A 529 -29.27 -33.80 32.43
C CYS A 529 -28.16 -33.73 33.50
N ASP A 530 -28.51 -33.38 34.73
CA ASP A 530 -27.62 -33.49 35.87
C ASP A 530 -27.28 -34.95 36.18
N ASN A 531 -26.08 -35.16 36.71
CA ASN A 531 -25.58 -36.44 37.14
C ASN A 531 -25.53 -36.54 38.67
N ASP A 532 -25.73 -35.45 39.44
CA ASP A 532 -25.66 -35.39 40.92
C ASP A 532 -26.85 -34.54 41.47
N PRO A 533 -28.13 -34.95 41.24
CA PRO A 533 -29.30 -34.05 41.31
C PRO A 533 -29.68 -33.54 42.71
N ASP A 534 -29.06 -34.07 43.76
CA ASP A 534 -29.26 -33.67 45.16
C ASP A 534 -28.02 -33.00 45.80
N GLY A 535 -26.92 -32.84 45.05
CA GLY A 535 -25.77 -32.02 45.42
C GLY A 535 -24.86 -32.65 46.46
N ASP A 536 -24.57 -33.94 46.31
CA ASP A 536 -23.98 -34.85 47.30
C ASP A 536 -22.46 -35.07 47.12
N ASP A 537 -21.92 -34.82 45.92
CA ASP A 537 -20.60 -35.23 45.37
C ASP A 537 -20.56 -36.70 44.80
N ILE A 538 -21.72 -37.35 44.56
CA ILE A 538 -21.81 -38.75 44.10
C ILE A 538 -22.75 -38.93 42.90
N ASP A 539 -22.18 -39.01 41.69
CA ASP A 539 -22.99 -39.18 40.48
C ASP A 539 -23.89 -40.44 40.44
N ASN A 540 -25.14 -40.27 39.99
CA ASN A 540 -26.28 -41.21 39.77
C ASN A 540 -25.95 -42.66 39.34
N ALA A 541 -24.79 -42.88 38.69
CA ALA A 541 -24.34 -44.22 38.31
C ALA A 541 -23.63 -44.98 39.46
N ARG A 542 -23.43 -44.31 40.58
CA ARG A 542 -22.75 -44.75 41.82
C ARG A 542 -23.57 -44.45 43.07
N ASP A 543 -24.58 -43.61 42.94
CA ASP A 543 -25.54 -43.33 43.99
C ASP A 543 -26.48 -44.53 44.24
N ASN A 544 -27.14 -44.53 45.40
CA ASN A 544 -28.23 -45.40 45.80
C ASN A 544 -29.47 -44.62 46.29
N CYS A 545 -29.48 -43.27 46.24
CA CYS A 545 -30.65 -42.45 46.59
C CYS A 545 -31.08 -41.34 45.61
N ASP A 546 -30.42 -41.14 44.47
CA ASP A 546 -30.63 -40.33 43.24
C ASP A 546 -31.22 -38.89 43.34
N PHE A 547 -31.87 -38.54 44.45
CA PHE A 547 -32.67 -37.32 44.70
C PHE A 547 -32.80 -37.00 46.22
N VAL A 548 -32.01 -37.64 47.10
CA VAL A 548 -32.03 -37.52 48.57
C VAL A 548 -30.62 -37.67 49.20
N ALA A 549 -29.77 -36.64 49.03
CA ALA A 549 -28.35 -36.63 49.41
C ALA A 549 -27.95 -37.39 50.69
N ASN A 550 -27.04 -38.36 50.54
CA ASN A 550 -26.51 -39.25 51.57
C ASN A 550 -25.00 -39.55 51.42
N PRO A 551 -24.07 -38.57 51.58
CA PRO A 551 -22.66 -38.68 51.09
C PRO A 551 -21.75 -39.77 51.72
N GLY A 552 -22.28 -40.65 52.56
CA GLY A 552 -21.62 -41.86 53.05
C GLY A 552 -21.96 -43.14 52.27
N GLN A 553 -22.98 -43.14 51.42
CA GLN A 553 -23.59 -44.34 50.81
C GLN A 553 -23.86 -45.45 51.83
N GLU A 554 -24.44 -45.10 52.96
CA GLU A 554 -25.00 -46.07 53.89
C GLU A 554 -26.13 -46.88 53.19
N ASP A 555 -26.01 -48.20 53.26
CA ASP A 555 -26.89 -49.25 52.70
C ASP A 555 -26.72 -50.45 53.65
N ALA A 556 -27.56 -50.52 54.67
CA ALA A 556 -27.38 -51.43 55.79
C ALA A 556 -27.78 -52.90 55.50
N ASP A 557 -28.70 -53.15 54.56
CA ASP A 557 -29.15 -54.49 54.17
C ASP A 557 -28.53 -55.04 52.86
N ALA A 558 -28.04 -54.15 51.99
CA ALA A 558 -27.51 -54.43 50.64
C ALA A 558 -28.56 -54.85 49.57
N ASP A 559 -29.80 -54.34 49.66
CA ASP A 559 -30.81 -54.32 48.59
C ASP A 559 -30.36 -53.44 47.41
N GLY A 560 -29.75 -52.28 47.72
CA GLY A 560 -29.27 -51.30 46.75
C GLY A 560 -29.99 -49.96 46.73
N ALA A 561 -30.93 -49.71 47.66
CA ALA A 561 -31.32 -48.36 48.09
C ALA A 561 -30.48 -47.91 49.30
N GLY A 562 -30.32 -46.61 49.50
CA GLY A 562 -29.60 -46.07 50.67
C GLY A 562 -30.49 -45.82 51.89
N ASP A 563 -29.88 -45.87 53.10
CA ASP A 563 -30.53 -45.76 54.41
C ASP A 563 -31.49 -44.55 54.57
N VAL A 564 -31.34 -43.49 53.77
CA VAL A 564 -32.16 -42.26 53.86
C VAL A 564 -33.37 -42.24 52.94
N CYS A 565 -33.38 -43.07 51.89
CA CYS A 565 -34.44 -43.14 50.88
C CYS A 565 -35.18 -44.49 50.89
N ASP A 566 -34.60 -45.52 51.51
CA ASP A 566 -35.30 -46.76 51.83
C ASP A 566 -36.35 -46.60 52.96
N ASN A 567 -37.13 -47.67 53.22
CA ASN A 567 -38.28 -47.72 54.12
C ASN A 567 -38.30 -49.03 54.95
N ASP A 568 -37.27 -49.86 54.87
CA ASP A 568 -37.13 -51.19 55.49
C ASP A 568 -35.62 -51.42 55.81
N VAL A 569 -34.96 -50.42 56.41
CA VAL A 569 -33.50 -50.10 56.28
C VAL A 569 -32.52 -51.25 56.56
N ASP A 570 -32.90 -52.27 57.33
CA ASP A 570 -32.06 -53.44 57.62
C ASP A 570 -32.49 -54.73 56.89
N GLY A 571 -33.52 -54.66 56.04
CA GLY A 571 -34.00 -55.76 55.20
C GLY A 571 -34.72 -56.87 55.95
N ASP A 572 -35.09 -56.66 57.21
CA ASP A 572 -35.72 -57.70 58.05
C ASP A 572 -37.17 -58.05 57.62
N ASN A 573 -37.80 -57.16 56.82
CA ASN A 573 -39.18 -57.16 56.30
C ASN A 573 -40.25 -56.53 57.24
N ILE A 574 -39.85 -55.72 58.23
CA ILE A 574 -40.70 -54.90 59.09
C ILE A 574 -40.39 -53.39 58.88
N PRO A 575 -41.12 -52.69 57.98
CA PRO A 575 -40.81 -51.30 57.63
C PRO A 575 -40.71 -50.35 58.82
N ASP A 576 -39.65 -49.54 58.87
CA ASP A 576 -39.14 -48.77 60.03
C ASP A 576 -40.20 -48.16 60.95
N PRO A 577 -41.30 -47.54 60.44
CA PRO A 577 -42.35 -46.98 61.29
C PRO A 577 -43.13 -47.99 62.16
N ASN A 578 -42.80 -49.29 62.09
CA ASN A 578 -43.44 -50.38 62.83
C ASN A 578 -42.45 -51.27 63.59
N ASP A 579 -41.15 -51.05 63.42
CA ASP A 579 -40.07 -51.84 64.02
C ASP A 579 -39.60 -51.22 65.36
N ASN A 580 -39.04 -52.05 66.25
CA ASN A 580 -38.39 -51.67 67.48
C ASN A 580 -36.85 -51.61 67.40
N CYS A 581 -36.22 -52.02 66.29
CA CYS A 581 -34.78 -51.87 66.04
C CYS A 581 -34.39 -51.41 64.61
N PRO A 582 -34.81 -50.22 64.10
CA PRO A 582 -34.88 -49.90 62.66
C PRO A 582 -33.55 -49.60 61.92
N ALA A 583 -32.52 -50.40 62.22
CA ALA A 583 -31.19 -50.42 61.64
C ALA A 583 -30.43 -51.71 62.05
N LEU A 584 -31.12 -52.77 62.53
CA LEU A 584 -30.49 -53.99 63.05
C LEU A 584 -31.44 -55.21 63.11
N VAL A 585 -31.52 -55.90 61.97
CA VAL A 585 -32.20 -57.18 61.67
C VAL A 585 -32.68 -57.98 62.90
N ASN A 586 -33.94 -57.79 63.30
CA ASN A 586 -34.54 -58.52 64.43
C ASN A 586 -35.94 -59.18 64.19
N PRO A 587 -36.17 -60.02 63.15
CA PRO A 587 -37.53 -60.45 62.69
C PRO A 587 -38.47 -61.21 63.65
N GLY A 588 -38.07 -61.41 64.91
CA GLY A 588 -38.97 -61.87 65.97
C GLY A 588 -39.61 -60.74 66.78
N GLN A 589 -39.11 -59.50 66.67
CA GLN A 589 -39.37 -58.36 67.55
C GLN A 589 -39.33 -58.72 69.04
N GLU A 590 -38.29 -59.46 69.45
CA GLU A 590 -38.02 -59.69 70.86
C GLU A 590 -37.83 -58.35 71.63
N ASP A 591 -38.36 -58.32 72.85
CA ASP A 591 -38.51 -57.17 73.77
C ASP A 591 -38.72 -57.79 75.17
N LEU A 592 -37.62 -58.12 75.85
CA LEU A 592 -37.58 -58.97 77.05
C LEU A 592 -38.06 -58.25 78.31
N ASP A 593 -37.70 -56.96 78.48
CA ASP A 593 -38.11 -56.13 79.62
C ASP A 593 -39.45 -55.39 79.41
N GLY A 594 -39.81 -55.05 78.16
CA GLY A 594 -41.04 -54.36 77.78
C GLY A 594 -40.94 -52.83 77.61
N ASP A 595 -39.74 -52.27 77.43
CA ASP A 595 -39.49 -50.85 77.14
C ASP A 595 -40.11 -50.39 75.81
N GLY A 596 -39.94 -51.21 74.76
CA GLY A 596 -40.36 -50.92 73.39
C GLY A 596 -39.22 -50.60 72.41
N ARG A 597 -37.96 -50.61 72.88
CA ARG A 597 -36.79 -51.04 72.10
C ARG A 597 -36.82 -52.56 71.94
N GLY A 598 -35.94 -53.17 71.13
CA GLY A 598 -35.86 -54.63 71.01
C GLY A 598 -34.51 -55.17 71.45
N ASP A 599 -34.48 -56.40 71.95
CA ASP A 599 -33.28 -57.07 72.52
C ASP A 599 -32.05 -56.90 71.61
N ALA A 600 -32.23 -57.14 70.29
CA ALA A 600 -31.17 -57.03 69.30
C ALA A 600 -30.43 -55.67 69.30
N CYS A 601 -31.12 -54.60 69.71
CA CYS A 601 -30.62 -53.24 69.67
C CYS A 601 -30.72 -52.48 71.00
N ASP A 602 -31.03 -53.10 72.15
CA ASP A 602 -30.91 -52.44 73.45
C ASP A 602 -29.45 -52.45 73.97
N ASN A 603 -29.21 -52.28 75.27
CA ASN A 603 -27.90 -52.48 75.91
C ASN A 603 -28.01 -53.02 77.36
N ASP A 604 -29.18 -53.52 77.79
CA ASP A 604 -29.54 -53.92 79.18
C ASP A 604 -30.79 -54.82 79.11
N ASP A 605 -30.70 -55.94 78.36
CA ASP A 605 -31.84 -56.71 77.81
C ASP A 605 -32.84 -57.20 78.88
N ASP A 606 -32.40 -57.48 80.12
CA ASP A 606 -33.27 -57.94 81.21
C ASP A 606 -33.47 -56.95 82.37
N ASN A 607 -32.90 -55.74 82.26
CA ASN A 607 -33.03 -54.62 83.21
C ASN A 607 -32.57 -54.95 84.65
N ASP A 608 -31.50 -55.73 84.75
CA ASP A 608 -30.70 -56.00 85.95
C ASP A 608 -30.00 -54.73 86.47
N GLY A 609 -29.42 -53.96 85.55
CA GLY A 609 -28.71 -52.71 85.80
C GLY A 609 -27.20 -52.72 85.48
N ASP A 610 -26.63 -53.86 85.09
CA ASP A 610 -25.37 -53.96 84.33
C ASP A 610 -25.69 -54.12 82.83
N LEU A 611 -24.89 -53.48 81.94
CA LEU A 611 -25.15 -53.47 80.48
C LEU A 611 -24.68 -54.76 79.80
N ASP A 612 -25.30 -55.24 78.72
CA ASP A 612 -24.98 -56.55 78.08
C ASP A 612 -23.50 -56.76 77.67
N ASN A 613 -22.75 -55.67 77.50
CA ASN A 613 -21.30 -55.70 77.17
C ASN A 613 -20.38 -55.69 78.41
N ALA A 614 -20.96 -55.71 79.60
CA ALA A 614 -20.34 -55.70 80.92
C ALA A 614 -21.01 -56.70 81.90
N ASP A 615 -22.24 -57.13 81.61
CA ASP A 615 -22.93 -58.25 82.24
C ASP A 615 -22.38 -59.59 81.70
N ASN A 616 -22.14 -60.54 82.61
CA ASN A 616 -21.70 -61.89 82.31
C ASN A 616 -22.87 -62.90 82.16
N CYS A 617 -24.12 -62.50 82.40
CA CYS A 617 -25.33 -63.23 82.03
C CYS A 617 -26.44 -62.35 81.39
N PRO A 618 -26.22 -61.68 80.23
CA PRO A 618 -27.13 -60.66 79.61
C PRO A 618 -28.61 -60.98 79.37
N LEU A 619 -29.10 -62.17 79.72
CA LEU A 619 -30.48 -62.61 79.56
C LEU A 619 -31.05 -63.30 80.83
N VAL A 620 -30.30 -63.26 81.96
CA VAL A 620 -30.60 -63.98 83.21
C VAL A 620 -30.17 -63.21 84.50
N ALA A 621 -30.58 -61.95 84.62
CA ALA A 621 -30.50 -61.02 85.75
C ALA A 621 -29.81 -61.54 87.04
N ASN A 622 -28.52 -61.22 87.16
CA ASN A 622 -27.62 -61.61 88.23
C ASN A 622 -26.79 -60.41 88.80
N PRO A 623 -27.38 -59.40 89.49
CA PRO A 623 -26.77 -58.07 89.72
C PRO A 623 -25.62 -58.00 90.76
N ASN A 624 -24.89 -59.10 90.94
CA ASN A 624 -23.65 -59.19 91.69
C ASN A 624 -22.45 -59.55 90.79
N GLN A 625 -22.68 -59.95 89.52
CA GLN A 625 -21.65 -60.31 88.55
C GLN A 625 -20.63 -61.32 89.13
N GLU A 626 -21.17 -62.41 89.72
CA GLU A 626 -20.37 -63.51 90.27
C GLU A 626 -19.85 -64.37 89.09
N ASP A 627 -18.54 -64.59 89.06
CA ASP A 627 -17.75 -65.24 88.00
C ASP A 627 -16.51 -65.85 88.68
N ALA A 628 -16.53 -67.17 88.86
CA ALA A 628 -15.52 -67.87 89.65
C ALA A 628 -14.28 -68.32 88.84
N ASP A 629 -14.38 -68.56 87.52
CA ASP A 629 -13.24 -68.97 86.67
C ASP A 629 -12.59 -67.81 85.89
N ASN A 630 -13.35 -66.74 85.67
CA ASN A 630 -13.00 -65.51 84.96
C ASN A 630 -12.90 -65.69 83.43
N ASP A 631 -13.71 -66.58 82.84
CA ASP A 631 -13.90 -66.68 81.37
C ASP A 631 -14.83 -65.59 80.80
N GLY A 632 -15.71 -65.03 81.65
CA GLY A 632 -16.66 -63.97 81.31
C GLY A 632 -18.13 -64.41 81.23
N ILE A 633 -18.46 -65.66 81.61
CA ILE A 633 -19.83 -66.14 81.81
C ILE A 633 -20.12 -66.23 83.32
N GLY A 634 -21.25 -65.72 83.79
CA GLY A 634 -21.54 -65.67 85.23
C GLY A 634 -22.03 -66.99 85.84
N ASP A 635 -21.75 -67.18 87.13
CA ASP A 635 -22.15 -68.32 88.00
C ASP A 635 -23.65 -68.73 87.88
N PHE A 636 -24.52 -67.84 87.39
CA PHE A 636 -25.95 -68.05 87.22
C PHE A 636 -26.37 -68.64 85.86
N CYS A 637 -25.56 -68.44 84.81
CA CYS A 637 -25.82 -68.91 83.45
C CYS A 637 -24.75 -69.89 82.92
N ASP A 638 -23.58 -69.95 83.55
CA ASP A 638 -22.53 -70.92 83.26
C ASP A 638 -22.89 -72.36 83.73
N GLY A 639 -22.22 -73.36 83.16
CA GLY A 639 -22.33 -74.77 83.50
C GLY A 639 -21.05 -75.47 83.99
N ASP A 640 -19.89 -74.80 84.03
CA ASP A 640 -18.55 -75.34 84.31
C ASP A 640 -17.73 -74.40 85.24
N VAL A 641 -18.38 -73.93 86.31
CA VAL A 641 -18.12 -72.73 87.15
C VAL A 641 -16.68 -72.40 87.57
N ASP A 642 -15.72 -73.32 87.48
CA ASP A 642 -14.29 -73.05 87.76
C ASP A 642 -13.34 -73.28 86.58
N GLY A 643 -13.87 -73.47 85.36
CA GLY A 643 -13.11 -73.43 84.10
C GLY A 643 -12.21 -74.65 83.85
N ASP A 644 -12.37 -75.71 84.65
CA ASP A 644 -11.47 -76.87 84.65
C ASP A 644 -11.80 -77.91 83.55
N GLY A 645 -13.03 -77.90 83.03
CA GLY A 645 -13.54 -78.84 82.02
C GLY A 645 -14.36 -80.02 82.56
N VAL A 646 -14.69 -80.06 83.87
CA VAL A 646 -15.31 -81.20 84.56
C VAL A 646 -16.59 -80.80 85.31
N VAL A 647 -17.62 -80.40 84.55
CA VAL A 647 -18.96 -80.06 85.07
C VAL A 647 -19.50 -80.96 86.21
N PRO A 648 -20.17 -80.38 87.23
CA PRO A 648 -20.87 -81.12 88.28
C PRO A 648 -21.87 -82.16 87.73
N PRO A 649 -22.01 -83.35 88.34
CA PRO A 649 -21.51 -83.74 89.67
C PRO A 649 -20.34 -84.74 89.61
N ASN A 650 -19.50 -84.69 88.57
CA ASN A 650 -18.30 -85.55 88.49
C ASN A 650 -17.06 -84.88 89.10
N ASP A 651 -17.11 -83.56 89.14
CA ASP A 651 -16.30 -82.60 89.87
C ASP A 651 -16.15 -82.91 91.37
N ASN A 652 -14.92 -82.84 91.89
CA ASN A 652 -14.60 -82.93 93.33
C ASN A 652 -14.10 -81.62 93.96
N CYS A 653 -13.97 -80.51 93.23
CA CYS A 653 -13.62 -79.18 93.76
C CYS A 653 -14.41 -78.00 93.13
N PRO A 654 -15.78 -77.96 93.12
CA PRO A 654 -16.60 -77.18 92.16
C PRO A 654 -16.61 -75.62 92.19
N LEU A 655 -15.50 -75.00 92.58
CA LEU A 655 -15.22 -73.56 92.68
C LEU A 655 -13.67 -73.30 92.61
N ILE A 656 -12.84 -74.32 92.34
CA ILE A 656 -11.37 -74.29 92.41
C ILE A 656 -10.77 -75.30 91.41
N ALA A 657 -10.54 -74.84 90.18
CA ALA A 657 -10.10 -75.63 89.03
C ALA A 657 -9.06 -76.73 89.31
N ASN A 658 -9.40 -77.99 89.03
CA ASN A 658 -8.46 -79.12 89.16
C ASN A 658 -8.60 -80.19 88.04
N PRO A 659 -8.25 -79.89 86.77
CA PRO A 659 -8.65 -80.69 85.59
C PRO A 659 -8.19 -82.17 85.54
N GLY A 660 -7.21 -82.56 86.36
CA GLY A 660 -6.80 -83.96 86.51
C GLY A 660 -7.67 -84.75 87.49
N GLN A 661 -8.46 -84.03 88.30
CA GLN A 661 -9.36 -84.50 89.36
C GLN A 661 -8.65 -85.49 90.30
N GLU A 662 -7.40 -85.18 90.61
CA GLU A 662 -6.60 -85.90 91.60
C GLU A 662 -7.28 -85.88 92.98
N ASP A 663 -7.22 -87.04 93.63
CA ASP A 663 -7.80 -87.36 94.94
C ASP A 663 -6.93 -88.50 95.49
N ALA A 664 -5.87 -88.15 96.21
CA ALA A 664 -4.79 -89.07 96.56
C ALA A 664 -5.15 -90.03 97.71
N ASP A 665 -6.10 -89.67 98.59
CA ASP A 665 -6.57 -90.53 99.67
C ASP A 665 -7.91 -91.25 99.39
N ASN A 666 -8.70 -90.75 98.43
CA ASN A 666 -10.00 -91.24 97.96
C ASN A 666 -11.18 -90.93 98.92
N ASP A 667 -11.18 -89.77 99.58
CA ASP A 667 -12.30 -89.19 100.35
C ASP A 667 -13.46 -88.73 99.44
N GLY A 668 -13.13 -88.11 98.30
CA GLY A 668 -14.09 -87.47 97.38
C GLY A 668 -14.10 -85.94 97.42
N LEU A 669 -13.11 -85.33 98.09
CA LEU A 669 -12.63 -83.97 97.87
C LEU A 669 -11.35 -84.07 97.01
N GLY A 670 -11.06 -83.10 96.15
CA GLY A 670 -9.86 -83.14 95.31
C GLY A 670 -8.61 -82.55 95.96
N ASP A 671 -7.43 -83.00 95.52
CA ASP A 671 -6.10 -82.58 96.02
C ASP A 671 -5.90 -81.04 96.04
N VAL A 672 -6.63 -80.29 95.21
CA VAL A 672 -6.52 -78.83 95.10
C VAL A 672 -7.40 -78.09 96.12
N CYS A 673 -8.40 -78.76 96.69
CA CYS A 673 -9.34 -78.19 97.66
C CYS A 673 -9.37 -78.91 99.04
N ASP A 674 -8.62 -80.00 99.22
CA ASP A 674 -8.24 -80.53 100.54
C ASP A 674 -7.00 -79.80 101.12
N ALA A 675 -6.40 -80.33 102.19
CA ALA A 675 -5.28 -79.74 102.94
C ALA A 675 -4.34 -80.78 103.62
N ASP A 676 -4.52 -82.08 103.38
CA ASP A 676 -3.70 -83.21 103.87
C ASP A 676 -3.81 -84.34 102.82
N ASN A 677 -3.34 -84.06 101.59
CA ASN A 677 -3.79 -84.75 100.36
C ASN A 677 -3.63 -86.27 100.34
N ASP A 678 -2.52 -86.81 100.86
CA ASP A 678 -2.32 -88.26 100.97
C ASP A 678 -2.68 -88.85 102.37
N ASN A 679 -3.22 -88.00 103.25
CA ASN A 679 -3.71 -88.28 104.60
C ASN A 679 -2.65 -88.89 105.56
N ASP A 680 -1.38 -88.54 105.34
CA ASP A 680 -0.22 -88.80 106.19
C ASP A 680 -0.42 -88.29 107.63
N ASN A 681 -1.19 -87.21 107.80
CA ASN A 681 -1.26 -86.32 108.98
C ASN A 681 -0.15 -85.24 109.00
N ILE A 682 0.46 -84.94 107.85
CA ILE A 682 1.28 -83.75 107.58
C ILE A 682 0.52 -82.92 106.53
N PRO A 683 0.03 -81.72 106.87
CA PRO A 683 -0.61 -80.85 105.89
C PRO A 683 0.38 -80.43 104.80
N ASP A 684 -0.03 -80.45 103.54
CA ASP A 684 0.76 -80.19 102.32
C ASP A 684 1.85 -79.12 102.45
N SER A 685 1.53 -78.01 103.12
CA SER A 685 2.43 -76.86 103.35
C SER A 685 3.69 -77.16 104.18
N ASP A 686 3.72 -78.29 104.90
CA ASP A 686 4.85 -78.78 105.71
C ASP A 686 5.48 -80.07 105.12
N ASP A 687 5.06 -80.51 103.91
CA ASP A 687 5.46 -81.78 103.28
C ASP A 687 6.44 -81.62 102.09
N ASN A 688 7.41 -82.54 101.94
CA ASN A 688 8.39 -82.58 100.84
C ASN A 688 8.02 -83.51 99.66
N CYS A 689 6.93 -84.28 99.77
CA CYS A 689 6.26 -85.02 98.71
C CYS A 689 4.71 -85.06 98.92
N PRO A 690 3.98 -83.91 98.92
CA PRO A 690 2.60 -83.79 99.43
C PRO A 690 1.52 -84.77 98.93
N ASN A 691 1.75 -85.48 97.82
CA ASN A 691 0.83 -86.43 97.20
C ASN A 691 1.36 -87.88 97.23
N ILE A 692 2.39 -88.20 98.05
CA ILE A 692 3.07 -89.51 98.08
C ILE A 692 3.53 -89.93 99.50
N ASN A 693 2.56 -90.24 100.37
CA ASN A 693 2.65 -90.70 101.76
C ASN A 693 4.06 -91.07 102.27
N ASN A 694 4.74 -90.06 102.80
CA ASN A 694 6.16 -90.01 103.12
C ASN A 694 6.44 -89.51 104.57
N PRO A 695 5.87 -90.11 105.65
CA PRO A 695 5.95 -89.57 107.03
C PRO A 695 7.36 -89.61 107.67
N GLY A 696 8.40 -89.86 106.87
CA GLY A 696 9.82 -89.73 107.20
C GLY A 696 10.53 -88.49 106.63
N GLN A 697 9.97 -87.84 105.60
CA GLN A 697 10.45 -86.56 105.03
C GLN A 697 11.97 -86.56 104.70
N GLU A 698 12.40 -87.36 103.72
CA GLU A 698 13.83 -87.54 103.35
C GLU A 698 14.21 -86.71 102.10
N ASP A 699 15.36 -86.02 102.15
CA ASP A 699 15.99 -85.18 101.10
C ASP A 699 17.53 -85.28 101.27
N LEU A 700 18.27 -85.58 100.20
CA LEU A 700 19.70 -85.91 100.23
C LEU A 700 20.65 -84.81 99.73
N ASP A 701 20.27 -84.00 98.74
CA ASP A 701 21.12 -82.92 98.20
C ASP A 701 20.69 -81.51 98.64
N GLY A 702 19.51 -81.38 99.25
CA GLY A 702 19.09 -80.22 100.02
C GLY A 702 18.45 -79.11 99.20
N ASP A 703 17.85 -79.43 98.06
CA ASP A 703 17.11 -78.45 97.23
C ASP A 703 15.68 -78.17 97.74
N GLY A 704 15.16 -79.01 98.63
CA GLY A 704 13.82 -78.91 99.22
C GLY A 704 12.77 -79.82 98.60
N ILE A 705 13.13 -80.62 97.59
CA ILE A 705 12.28 -81.67 96.99
C ILE A 705 12.76 -83.03 97.51
N GLY A 706 11.87 -83.99 97.74
CA GLY A 706 12.29 -85.38 97.97
C GLY A 706 13.05 -86.00 96.77
N ASP A 707 14.38 -86.15 96.88
CA ASP A 707 15.38 -86.89 96.05
C ASP A 707 15.35 -86.90 94.41
N VAL A 708 15.86 -85.83 93.59
CA VAL A 708 15.76 -85.51 92.04
C VAL A 708 16.86 -84.99 90.89
N CYS A 709 16.96 -83.74 90.20
CA CYS A 709 17.22 -83.42 88.67
C CYS A 709 18.34 -82.41 87.91
N ASP A 710 18.26 -81.91 86.58
CA ASP A 710 19.36 -81.23 85.63
C ASP A 710 19.08 -80.38 84.21
N ASP A 711 20.06 -79.66 83.51
CA ASP A 711 20.41 -79.21 82.00
C ASP A 711 20.12 -77.82 81.12
N ARG A 712 20.86 -77.44 79.95
CA ARG A 712 20.71 -76.43 78.71
C ARG A 712 21.67 -75.15 78.28
N MET A 713 21.92 -74.69 76.95
CA MET A 713 22.82 -73.49 76.34
C MET A 713 22.73 -72.96 74.76
N ASP A 714 23.44 -71.85 74.21
CA ASP A 714 23.31 -71.01 72.87
C ASP A 714 24.52 -70.17 72.05
N GLY A 715 24.35 -69.34 70.89
CA GLY A 715 25.30 -68.24 70.20
C GLY A 715 25.42 -67.84 68.58
N GLU A 716 25.88 -66.62 68.01
CA GLU A 716 26.11 -66.13 66.48
C GLU A 716 27.01 -64.80 65.99
N ALA A 717 27.02 -64.18 64.69
CA ALA A 717 28.06 -63.23 63.94
C ALA A 717 27.76 -62.02 62.77
N PRO A 718 28.73 -61.22 62.06
CA PRO A 718 28.62 -59.81 61.29
C PRO A 718 29.16 -59.35 59.76
N VAL A 719 29.36 -58.02 59.29
CA VAL A 719 29.37 -57.36 57.81
C VAL A 719 30.31 -56.05 57.31
N VAL A 720 30.28 -55.40 56.03
CA VAL A 720 31.20 -54.28 55.36
C VAL A 720 30.72 -53.31 54.09
N GLN A 721 31.30 -52.08 53.69
CA GLN A 721 31.01 -51.11 52.46
C GLN A 721 32.12 -50.03 51.88
N LEU A 722 31.97 -49.34 50.70
CA LEU A 722 32.78 -48.16 50.11
C LEU A 722 32.03 -46.79 49.93
N ILE A 723 32.72 -45.63 49.68
CA ILE A 723 32.11 -44.26 49.57
C ILE A 723 32.45 -43.37 48.32
N ASN A 724 33.64 -42.76 48.14
CA ASN A 724 33.87 -41.69 47.11
C ASN A 724 35.23 -41.77 46.37
N PRO A 725 35.33 -41.42 45.06
CA PRO A 725 36.61 -41.30 44.33
C PRO A 725 37.35 -39.97 44.61
N PRO A 726 38.64 -39.86 44.26
CA PRO A 726 39.40 -38.60 44.36
C PRO A 726 39.20 -37.67 43.16
N ASP A 727 39.27 -36.36 43.39
CA ASP A 727 39.25 -35.34 42.33
C ASP A 727 40.55 -35.36 41.51
N ASN A 728 40.45 -35.26 40.17
CA ASN A 728 41.59 -35.14 39.25
C ASN A 728 42.35 -33.78 39.33
N SER A 729 42.26 -33.06 40.46
CA SER A 729 42.95 -31.77 40.68
C SER A 729 44.21 -31.96 41.53
N ALA A 730 45.27 -32.46 40.88
CA ALA A 730 46.59 -32.57 41.50
C ALA A 730 47.18 -31.17 41.80
N THR A 731 46.94 -30.65 43.00
CA THR A 731 47.74 -29.54 43.54
C THR A 731 49.21 -29.98 43.70
N GLU A 732 50.14 -29.01 43.71
CA GLU A 732 51.60 -29.11 43.42
C GLU A 732 52.47 -30.10 44.25
N GLN A 733 51.88 -31.10 44.93
CA GLN A 733 52.57 -32.12 45.74
C GLN A 733 51.94 -33.54 45.64
N HIS A 734 51.10 -33.82 44.62
CA HIS A 734 50.60 -35.18 44.30
C HIS A 734 49.99 -35.95 45.49
N ASN A 735 49.05 -35.35 46.23
CA ASN A 735 48.40 -35.99 47.40
C ASN A 735 46.94 -36.34 47.08
N ILE A 736 46.51 -37.57 47.34
CA ILE A 736 45.21 -38.13 46.93
C ILE A 736 44.54 -38.85 48.13
N GLN A 737 43.21 -38.74 48.27
CA GLN A 737 42.45 -39.27 49.42
C GLN A 737 41.30 -40.21 48.99
N PHE A 738 41.07 -41.27 49.77
CA PHE A 738 40.06 -42.32 49.56
C PHE A 738 39.18 -42.51 50.82
N THR A 739 37.91 -42.92 50.69
CA THR A 739 36.93 -42.97 51.81
C THR A 739 35.99 -44.21 51.76
N PHE A 740 35.69 -44.84 52.92
CA PHE A 740 34.93 -46.11 53.04
C PHE A 740 34.23 -46.31 54.44
N ARG A 741 33.48 -47.42 54.64
CA ARG A 741 32.75 -47.75 55.90
C ARG A 741 32.61 -49.28 56.13
N ALA A 742 32.48 -49.75 57.37
CA ALA A 742 32.26 -51.19 57.68
C ALA A 742 31.23 -51.39 58.81
N GLN A 743 30.61 -52.58 58.94
CA GLN A 743 29.39 -52.77 59.77
C GLN A 743 29.40 -54.07 60.60
N ASP A 744 29.40 -53.95 61.92
CA ASP A 744 29.53 -55.07 62.87
C ASP A 744 28.85 -54.70 64.21
N GLU A 745 28.50 -55.69 65.03
CA GLU A 745 28.17 -55.50 66.45
C GLU A 745 29.42 -55.21 67.30
N ALA A 746 30.60 -55.70 66.90
CA ALA A 746 31.85 -55.36 67.55
C ALA A 746 32.20 -53.87 67.35
N ARG A 747 32.88 -53.28 68.35
CA ARG A 747 33.12 -51.82 68.40
C ARG A 747 34.24 -51.32 67.48
N GLU A 748 35.15 -52.20 67.08
CA GLU A 748 36.31 -51.87 66.23
C GLU A 748 36.53 -52.99 65.21
N VAL A 749 36.85 -52.61 63.97
CA VAL A 749 37.21 -53.52 62.89
C VAL A 749 38.54 -53.10 62.27
N SER A 750 39.26 -54.05 61.67
CA SER A 750 40.59 -53.79 61.10
C SER A 750 40.55 -53.86 59.57
N CYS A 751 40.95 -52.79 58.88
CA CYS A 751 40.78 -52.65 57.42
C CYS A 751 42.06 -52.25 56.65
N GLN A 752 42.08 -52.53 55.34
CA GLN A 752 43.23 -52.39 54.43
C GLN A 752 42.81 -51.81 53.06
N LEU A 753 43.63 -50.93 52.48
CA LEU A 753 43.48 -50.38 51.11
C LEU A 753 44.30 -51.17 50.09
N LEU A 754 43.74 -51.32 48.89
CA LEU A 754 44.33 -51.98 47.73
C LEU A 754 44.38 -50.97 46.56
N LEU A 755 45.51 -50.90 45.86
CA LEU A 755 45.74 -50.04 44.69
C LEU A 755 46.42 -50.85 43.58
N ASP A 756 46.07 -50.56 42.33
CA ASP A 756 46.46 -51.32 41.14
C ASP A 756 46.82 -50.38 39.98
N THR A 757 47.75 -50.79 39.12
CA THR A 757 48.13 -50.07 37.88
C THR A 757 48.10 -51.04 36.70
N ASN A 758 47.70 -50.57 35.51
CA ASN A 758 47.45 -51.44 34.34
C ASN A 758 48.73 -52.01 33.66
N GLN A 759 49.73 -52.47 34.43
CA GLN A 759 50.82 -53.35 34.01
C GLN A 759 51.12 -54.39 35.10
N ASP A 760 51.35 -55.64 34.70
CA ASP A 760 51.41 -56.80 35.61
C ASP A 760 52.51 -56.73 36.71
N ASP A 761 52.19 -56.29 37.93
CA ASP A 761 52.81 -56.84 39.15
C ASP A 761 51.99 -56.63 40.45
N VAL A 762 52.38 -57.34 41.50
CA VAL A 762 51.59 -57.61 42.73
C VAL A 762 51.27 -56.40 43.62
N LEU A 763 50.05 -56.37 44.19
CA LEU A 763 49.64 -55.56 45.35
C LEU A 763 50.72 -55.47 46.46
N GLU A 764 51.34 -54.30 46.66
CA GLU A 764 52.26 -54.11 47.79
C GLU A 764 51.53 -54.14 49.15
N GLU A 765 52.21 -54.59 50.21
CA GLU A 765 51.64 -54.88 51.53
C GLU A 765 51.23 -53.60 52.30
N GLY A 766 50.04 -53.07 52.01
CA GLY A 766 49.38 -52.07 52.86
C GLY A 766 49.10 -52.64 54.26
N VAL A 767 49.53 -51.94 55.31
CA VAL A 767 49.31 -52.37 56.70
C VAL A 767 47.84 -52.16 57.11
N PHE A 768 47.23 -53.17 57.70
CA PHE A 768 45.90 -53.07 58.33
C PHE A 768 45.89 -51.98 59.41
N ALA A 769 44.95 -51.03 59.31
CA ALA A 769 44.68 -50.04 60.33
C ALA A 769 43.36 -50.37 61.06
N GLN A 770 43.25 -50.03 62.34
CA GLN A 770 41.99 -50.13 63.08
C GLN A 770 41.10 -48.92 62.80
N PHE A 771 39.81 -49.17 62.64
CA PHE A 771 38.79 -48.15 62.42
C PHE A 771 37.55 -48.46 63.28
N PRO A 772 36.81 -47.43 63.74
CA PRO A 772 35.54 -47.63 64.42
C PRO A 772 34.54 -48.28 63.45
N ALA A 773 33.85 -49.32 63.93
CA ALA A 773 32.76 -49.93 63.19
C ALA A 773 31.60 -48.93 63.02
N ASN A 774 30.83 -49.11 61.96
CA ASN A 774 29.64 -48.33 61.61
C ASN A 774 29.89 -46.83 61.31
N GLN A 775 31.13 -46.40 61.01
CA GLN A 775 31.49 -45.00 60.70
C GLN A 775 32.26 -44.85 59.37
N GLU A 776 32.30 -43.63 58.83
CA GLU A 776 33.09 -43.28 57.65
C GLU A 776 34.56 -43.07 58.00
N ASN A 777 35.46 -43.58 57.17
CA ASN A 777 36.90 -43.61 57.41
C ASN A 777 37.66 -43.30 56.11
N GLY A 778 38.86 -42.70 56.21
CA GLY A 778 39.62 -42.28 55.04
C GLY A 778 41.13 -42.49 55.12
N ILE A 779 41.77 -42.63 53.96
CA ILE A 779 43.19 -42.95 53.78
C ILE A 779 43.78 -42.00 52.72
N VAL A 780 45.01 -41.50 52.94
CA VAL A 780 45.69 -40.54 52.05
C VAL A 780 47.00 -41.13 51.52
N VAL A 781 47.18 -41.10 50.20
CA VAL A 781 48.37 -41.55 49.46
C VAL A 781 49.07 -40.34 48.83
N ARG A 782 50.39 -40.42 48.60
CA ARG A 782 51.21 -39.30 48.14
C ARG A 782 52.27 -39.75 47.13
N GLY A 783 52.54 -38.92 46.13
CA GLY A 783 53.62 -39.15 45.16
C GLY A 783 53.30 -40.27 44.17
N LEU A 784 52.12 -40.21 43.54
CA LEU A 784 51.81 -41.03 42.37
C LEU A 784 52.30 -40.32 41.10
N ASP A 785 52.95 -41.09 40.22
CA ASP A 785 53.46 -40.66 38.91
C ASP A 785 52.30 -40.53 37.89
N ASP A 786 52.56 -39.87 36.76
CA ASP A 786 51.60 -39.73 35.65
C ASP A 786 51.19 -41.11 35.09
N GLY A 787 49.88 -41.40 35.08
CA GLY A 787 49.35 -42.72 34.76
C GLY A 787 47.88 -42.92 35.17
N GLN A 788 47.40 -44.15 35.04
CA GLN A 788 46.03 -44.56 35.40
C GLN A 788 46.03 -45.66 36.47
N TYR A 789 45.21 -45.48 37.51
CA TYR A 789 45.21 -46.27 38.75
C TYR A 789 43.81 -46.78 39.13
N ALA A 790 43.71 -47.93 39.81
CA ALA A 790 42.44 -48.49 40.34
C ALA A 790 42.50 -48.90 41.83
N TRP A 791 41.39 -48.95 42.58
CA TRP A 791 41.41 -49.22 44.06
C TRP A 791 40.17 -49.91 44.69
N ASN A 792 40.33 -50.55 45.88
CA ASN A 792 39.28 -51.20 46.73
C ASN A 792 39.74 -51.44 48.23
N ILE A 793 38.87 -51.94 49.14
CA ILE A 793 39.05 -52.10 50.61
C ILE A 793 38.62 -53.50 51.15
N ARG A 794 39.28 -53.99 52.22
CA ARG A 794 38.96 -55.22 53.00
C ARG A 794 38.93 -54.98 54.52
N CYS A 795 38.11 -55.72 55.30
CA CYS A 795 38.02 -55.63 56.78
C CYS A 795 37.86 -56.98 57.53
N GLN A 796 38.07 -57.00 58.87
CA GLN A 796 37.93 -58.18 59.75
C GLN A 796 37.46 -57.82 61.19
N ASP A 797 36.72 -58.73 61.85
CA ASP A 797 36.21 -58.66 63.24
C ASP A 797 37.16 -59.26 64.31
N PRO A 798 36.84 -59.14 65.63
CA PRO A 798 37.64 -59.72 66.72
C PRO A 798 37.51 -61.24 66.94
N LEU A 799 36.47 -61.89 66.41
CA LEU A 799 36.24 -63.34 66.56
C LEU A 799 36.94 -64.17 65.47
N GLY A 800 37.29 -63.53 64.34
CA GLY A 800 37.99 -64.13 63.20
C GLY A 800 37.23 -64.06 61.87
N ASN A 801 36.05 -63.44 61.83
CA ASN A 801 35.20 -63.33 60.64
C ASN A 801 35.63 -62.14 59.77
N VAL A 802 35.46 -62.25 58.44
CA VAL A 802 36.13 -61.37 57.46
C VAL A 802 35.14 -60.92 56.38
N GLY A 803 35.17 -59.64 56.03
CA GLY A 803 34.37 -59.05 54.94
C GLY A 803 35.18 -58.18 53.99
N THR A 804 34.66 -57.95 52.78
CA THR A 804 35.32 -57.21 51.70
C THR A 804 34.31 -56.36 50.94
N ALA A 805 34.72 -55.18 50.45
CA ALA A 805 33.81 -54.32 49.72
C ALA A 805 33.66 -54.75 48.23
N PRO A 806 32.48 -54.56 47.60
CA PRO A 806 32.09 -55.28 46.38
C PRO A 806 32.44 -54.61 45.03
N GLN A 807 33.14 -53.47 44.99
CA GLN A 807 33.34 -52.66 43.77
C GLN A 807 34.75 -52.02 43.71
N ASN A 808 35.24 -51.69 42.51
CA ASN A 808 36.52 -51.01 42.28
C ASN A 808 36.33 -49.69 41.50
N PHE A 809 37.19 -48.68 41.69
CA PHE A 809 37.16 -47.36 41.01
C PHE A 809 38.50 -46.99 40.34
N VAL A 810 38.52 -46.05 39.38
CA VAL A 810 39.69 -45.71 38.51
C VAL A 810 39.90 -44.17 38.34
N PHE A 811 41.15 -43.67 38.25
CA PHE A 811 41.52 -42.24 38.04
C PHE A 811 42.84 -42.02 37.25
N VAL A 812 43.20 -40.78 36.85
CA VAL A 812 44.34 -40.42 35.95
C VAL A 812 45.09 -39.13 36.36
N ILE A 813 46.39 -38.98 36.02
CA ILE A 813 47.27 -37.79 36.25
C ILE A 813 48.10 -37.45 34.98
N ASP A 814 48.32 -36.16 34.66
CA ASP A 814 49.15 -35.60 33.55
C ASP A 814 49.72 -34.21 33.94
N GLU A 815 51.03 -33.96 33.77
CA GLU A 815 51.73 -32.74 34.21
C GLU A 815 51.94 -31.60 33.15
N ASN A 816 51.56 -31.73 31.87
CA ASN A 816 52.20 -30.94 30.77
C ASN A 816 51.38 -29.81 30.07
N ALA A 817 50.25 -29.32 30.60
CA ALA A 817 49.46 -28.26 29.96
C ALA A 817 49.96 -26.81 30.24
N ASN A 818 50.12 -25.97 29.20
CA ASN A 818 50.62 -24.57 29.33
C ASN A 818 49.99 -23.61 28.27
N PRO A 819 49.41 -22.44 28.64
CA PRO A 819 48.51 -21.69 27.74
C PRO A 819 49.00 -20.31 27.18
N GLU A 820 50.23 -19.84 27.44
CA GLU A 820 50.64 -18.44 27.11
C GLU A 820 51.40 -18.26 25.76
N LEU A 821 50.94 -18.82 24.63
CA LEU A 821 51.56 -18.52 23.32
C LEU A 821 50.65 -18.65 22.08
N ASP A 822 49.34 -18.61 22.28
CA ASP A 822 48.33 -18.67 21.21
C ASP A 822 47.71 -17.28 20.93
N THR A 823 47.24 -17.06 19.71
CA THR A 823 46.48 -15.86 19.29
C THR A 823 45.50 -16.21 18.16
N ALA A 824 44.21 -16.27 18.50
CA ALA A 824 43.11 -16.60 17.60
C ALA A 824 43.21 -16.05 16.16
N PRO A 825 42.78 -16.84 15.15
CA PRO A 825 42.70 -16.37 13.77
C PRO A 825 41.71 -15.20 13.64
N ARG A 826 42.15 -14.10 13.02
CA ARG A 826 41.25 -13.03 12.55
C ARG A 826 40.66 -13.44 11.19
N VAL A 827 39.35 -13.27 11.02
CA VAL A 827 38.60 -13.82 9.87
C VAL A 827 37.82 -12.73 9.15
N THR A 828 37.75 -12.81 7.82
CA THR A 828 36.77 -12.09 6.99
C THR A 828 36.15 -13.02 5.95
N ILE A 829 34.96 -12.67 5.43
CA ILE A 829 34.26 -13.42 4.38
C ILE A 829 34.42 -12.69 3.04
N GLU A 830 34.67 -13.43 1.97
CA GLU A 830 34.57 -12.98 0.58
C GLU A 830 33.40 -13.74 -0.10
N THR A 831 32.63 -13.07 -0.96
CA THR A 831 31.58 -13.68 -1.80
C THR A 831 31.71 -13.25 -3.26
N ASP A 832 31.15 -14.03 -4.20
CA ASP A 832 31.07 -13.65 -5.62
C ASP A 832 29.84 -12.79 -5.98
N LYS A 833 28.85 -12.74 -5.08
CA LYS A 833 27.60 -11.98 -5.18
C LYS A 833 27.15 -11.49 -3.81
N SER A 834 26.34 -10.44 -3.77
CA SER A 834 25.66 -9.93 -2.55
C SER A 834 24.15 -9.79 -2.69
N VAL A 835 23.64 -9.68 -3.93
CA VAL A 835 22.21 -9.51 -4.24
C VAL A 835 21.85 -10.35 -5.48
N GLY A 836 20.60 -10.84 -5.57
CA GLY A 836 20.08 -11.49 -6.77
C GLY A 836 18.62 -11.95 -6.66
N LYS A 837 18.18 -12.80 -7.59
CA LYS A 837 16.86 -13.45 -7.60
C LYS A 837 17.01 -14.95 -7.28
N PRO A 838 16.00 -15.62 -6.69
CA PRO A 838 16.04 -17.06 -6.48
C PRO A 838 15.93 -17.82 -7.82
N PRO A 839 16.57 -18.98 -7.97
CA PRO A 839 17.57 -19.58 -7.09
C PRO A 839 18.94 -18.89 -7.22
N LEU A 840 19.44 -18.25 -6.16
CA LEU A 840 20.74 -17.56 -6.20
C LEU A 840 21.87 -18.44 -5.68
N ASN A 841 22.60 -19.08 -6.59
CA ASN A 841 23.85 -19.77 -6.22
C ASN A 841 24.97 -18.75 -5.95
N VAL A 842 25.55 -18.78 -4.75
CA VAL A 842 26.64 -17.90 -4.28
C VAL A 842 27.85 -18.76 -3.87
N GLN A 843 29.05 -18.31 -4.23
CA GLN A 843 30.32 -18.88 -3.79
C GLN A 843 30.87 -18.08 -2.62
N PHE A 844 31.06 -18.74 -1.47
CA PHE A 844 31.69 -18.15 -0.29
C PHE A 844 33.16 -18.57 -0.19
N ARG A 845 33.95 -17.75 0.52
CA ARG A 845 35.34 -18.03 0.87
C ARG A 845 35.73 -17.35 2.18
N ALA A 846 36.46 -18.07 3.03
CA ALA A 846 37.13 -17.51 4.20
C ALA A 846 38.48 -16.86 3.84
N ARG A 847 38.82 -15.78 4.53
CA ARG A 847 40.17 -15.17 4.53
C ARG A 847 40.64 -15.02 5.99
N ILE A 848 41.82 -15.53 6.29
CA ILE A 848 42.36 -15.66 7.66
C ILE A 848 43.68 -14.89 7.81
N GLU A 849 43.87 -14.23 8.95
CA GLU A 849 45.12 -13.58 9.38
C GLU A 849 45.41 -13.96 10.85
N GLY A 850 46.57 -14.57 11.13
CA GLY A 850 46.86 -15.13 12.46
C GLY A 850 46.34 -16.56 12.66
N GLY A 851 46.42 -17.07 13.89
CA GLY A 851 46.14 -18.47 14.25
C GLY A 851 47.13 -19.50 13.71
N ASN A 852 47.17 -20.67 14.34
CA ASN A 852 48.07 -21.78 14.01
C ASN A 852 47.35 -22.86 13.17
N GLY A 853 47.55 -22.87 11.85
CA GLY A 853 46.93 -23.90 10.98
C GLY A 853 47.41 -25.33 11.29
N PRO A 854 46.60 -26.39 11.02
CA PRO A 854 45.40 -26.40 10.19
C PRO A 854 44.17 -25.73 10.82
N PHE A 855 43.37 -25.09 9.96
CA PHE A 855 42.10 -24.46 10.34
C PHE A 855 40.91 -25.38 10.06
N THR A 856 39.89 -25.26 10.90
CA THR A 856 38.54 -25.83 10.68
C THR A 856 37.54 -24.70 10.53
N TYR A 857 36.56 -24.89 9.64
CA TYR A 857 35.56 -23.89 9.29
C TYR A 857 34.21 -24.37 9.78
N LYS A 858 33.31 -23.43 10.12
CA LYS A 858 31.88 -23.69 10.26
C LYS A 858 31.09 -22.47 9.80
N TRP A 859 30.40 -22.63 8.70
CA TRP A 859 29.46 -21.67 8.12
C TRP A 859 28.05 -21.95 8.60
N ASP A 860 27.28 -20.87 8.75
CA ASP A 860 25.82 -20.85 8.84
C ASP A 860 25.35 -19.83 7.80
N PHE A 861 24.50 -20.25 6.86
CA PHE A 861 24.06 -19.41 5.74
C PHE A 861 22.87 -18.51 6.05
N GLY A 862 22.32 -18.57 7.28
CA GLY A 862 21.21 -17.75 7.74
C GLY A 862 19.81 -18.28 7.37
N ASP A 863 19.73 -19.44 6.70
CA ASP A 863 18.51 -20.16 6.34
C ASP A 863 18.41 -21.55 6.99
N GLY A 864 19.31 -21.85 7.94
CA GLY A 864 19.45 -23.15 8.60
C GLY A 864 20.44 -24.11 7.91
N ALA A 865 20.94 -23.80 6.72
CA ALA A 865 22.01 -24.58 6.10
C ALA A 865 23.38 -24.25 6.70
N ILE A 866 24.22 -25.28 6.86
CA ILE A 866 25.58 -25.18 7.42
C ILE A 866 26.60 -25.91 6.52
N SER A 867 27.88 -25.53 6.64
CA SER A 867 28.99 -26.24 5.97
C SER A 867 30.30 -26.09 6.75
N ASP A 868 31.16 -27.10 6.69
CA ASP A 868 32.50 -27.08 7.29
C ASP A 868 33.64 -26.89 6.25
N ASP A 869 33.30 -26.57 4.99
CA ASP A 869 34.26 -26.35 3.89
C ASP A 869 35.00 -24.99 3.99
N GLU A 870 36.23 -24.90 3.45
CA GLU A 870 36.95 -23.61 3.27
C GLU A 870 36.22 -22.66 2.31
N ARG A 871 35.52 -23.22 1.31
CA ARG A 871 34.96 -22.51 0.15
C ARG A 871 33.62 -23.10 -0.32
N PRO A 872 32.57 -23.09 0.52
CA PRO A 872 31.29 -23.67 0.14
C PRO A 872 30.59 -22.87 -0.95
N ARG A 873 29.70 -23.56 -1.67
CA ARG A 873 28.64 -22.95 -2.47
C ARG A 873 27.32 -23.20 -1.80
N HIS A 874 26.47 -22.19 -1.78
CA HIS A 874 25.10 -22.30 -1.30
C HIS A 874 24.14 -21.74 -2.35
N THR A 875 22.89 -22.19 -2.35
CA THR A 875 21.83 -21.65 -3.21
C THR A 875 20.67 -21.22 -2.35
N TYR A 876 20.30 -19.94 -2.44
CA TYR A 876 19.12 -19.41 -1.78
C TYR A 876 17.90 -19.54 -2.70
N GLU A 877 16.95 -20.39 -2.31
CA GLU A 877 15.75 -20.74 -3.08
C GLU A 877 14.55 -19.83 -2.79
N LYS A 878 14.55 -19.07 -1.69
CA LYS A 878 13.42 -18.21 -1.25
C LYS A 878 13.80 -16.73 -1.16
N ARG A 879 12.80 -15.83 -1.27
CA ARG A 879 12.96 -14.37 -1.04
C ARG A 879 13.33 -14.08 0.42
N GLY A 880 14.24 -13.13 0.67
CA GLY A 880 14.67 -12.76 2.02
C GLY A 880 16.07 -12.13 2.12
N GLU A 881 16.38 -11.59 3.31
CA GLU A 881 17.73 -11.12 3.69
C GLU A 881 18.38 -12.16 4.63
N TYR A 882 19.43 -12.81 4.14
CA TYR A 882 20.12 -13.89 4.86
C TYR A 882 21.40 -13.39 5.50
N LYS A 883 21.56 -13.63 6.81
CA LYS A 883 22.76 -13.26 7.58
C LYS A 883 23.69 -14.47 7.73
N ILE A 884 24.76 -14.47 6.96
CA ILE A 884 25.77 -15.52 6.96
C ILE A 884 26.74 -15.27 8.10
N THR A 885 27.06 -16.32 8.87
CA THR A 885 28.12 -16.29 9.86
C THR A 885 29.16 -17.38 9.60
N LEU A 886 30.40 -17.09 9.96
CA LEU A 886 31.53 -18.01 9.86
C LEU A 886 32.26 -18.04 11.21
N VAL A 887 32.49 -19.24 11.72
CA VAL A 887 33.49 -19.50 12.77
C VAL A 887 34.67 -20.23 12.13
N VAL A 888 35.89 -19.78 12.41
CA VAL A 888 37.12 -20.53 12.10
C VAL A 888 37.82 -20.85 13.41
N ARG A 889 38.20 -22.12 13.61
CA ARG A 889 39.13 -22.51 14.67
C ARG A 889 40.45 -22.94 14.07
N ASP A 890 41.53 -22.72 14.80
CA ASP A 890 42.85 -23.22 14.42
C ASP A 890 43.21 -24.53 15.15
N PHE A 891 44.47 -24.93 15.10
CA PHE A 891 44.96 -26.21 15.64
C PHE A 891 44.93 -26.26 17.16
N ASP A 892 45.23 -25.13 17.82
CA ASP A 892 45.28 -25.02 19.27
C ASP A 892 43.86 -24.80 19.86
N GLY A 893 42.91 -24.40 19.00
CA GLY A 893 41.46 -24.46 19.21
C GLY A 893 40.77 -23.09 19.24
N ASP A 894 41.56 -22.03 19.10
CA ASP A 894 41.18 -20.64 19.31
C ASP A 894 40.36 -20.11 18.13
N ALA A 895 39.39 -19.22 18.39
CA ALA A 895 38.19 -19.11 17.54
C ALA A 895 37.91 -17.72 16.95
N GLY A 896 38.27 -17.54 15.68
CA GLY A 896 37.90 -16.41 14.84
C GLY A 896 36.45 -16.43 14.37
N ARG A 897 35.87 -15.25 14.13
CA ARG A 897 34.48 -15.09 13.64
C ARG A 897 34.33 -13.96 12.63
N ALA A 898 33.40 -14.12 11.70
CA ALA A 898 32.99 -13.11 10.72
C ALA A 898 31.51 -13.27 10.32
N SER A 899 30.93 -12.23 9.70
CA SER A 899 29.58 -12.30 9.13
C SER A 899 29.41 -11.40 7.90
N THR A 900 28.49 -11.74 7.01
CA THR A 900 28.07 -10.93 5.85
C THR A 900 26.58 -11.15 5.56
N ARG A 901 26.01 -10.51 4.54
CA ARG A 901 24.59 -10.67 4.13
C ARG A 901 24.45 -11.00 2.65
N ILE A 902 23.41 -11.76 2.30
CA ILE A 902 22.93 -11.96 0.92
C ILE A 902 21.45 -11.55 0.86
N ILE A 903 21.07 -10.78 -0.17
CA ILE A 903 19.68 -10.30 -0.37
C ILE A 903 19.07 -10.99 -1.60
N ILE A 904 17.91 -11.61 -1.42
CA ILE A 904 17.18 -12.35 -2.45
C ILE A 904 15.84 -11.67 -2.75
N ASN A 905 15.77 -11.04 -3.92
CA ASN A 905 14.60 -10.30 -4.40
C ASN A 905 13.64 -11.24 -5.16
N PRO A 906 12.32 -11.02 -5.11
CA PRO A 906 11.33 -11.90 -5.75
C PRO A 906 11.45 -11.95 -7.28
N SER A 907 10.88 -13.02 -7.85
CA SER A 907 10.68 -13.20 -9.28
C SER A 907 9.24 -12.81 -9.66
N SER A 908 9.10 -11.61 -10.25
CA SER A 908 7.89 -11.06 -10.92
C SER A 908 6.60 -10.95 -10.10
N LEU A 909 6.06 -9.72 -10.03
CA LEU A 909 4.63 -9.40 -9.83
C LEU A 909 3.94 -10.06 -8.62
N GLU A 910 4.37 -9.69 -7.40
CA GLU A 910 3.58 -9.97 -6.18
C GLU A 910 3.99 -9.03 -5.02
N SER A 911 3.86 -7.72 -5.26
CA SER A 911 3.84 -6.63 -4.26
C SER A 911 3.57 -5.31 -5.00
N ALA A 912 2.37 -4.76 -4.86
CA ALA A 912 2.15 -3.33 -5.10
C ALA A 912 2.83 -2.50 -3.97
N ARG A 913 2.86 -1.17 -4.12
CA ARG A 913 3.23 -0.19 -3.06
C ARG A 913 4.72 -0.16 -2.63
N ASP A 914 5.67 -0.16 -3.56
CA ASP A 914 7.08 0.15 -3.22
C ASP A 914 7.38 1.64 -3.44
N LEU A 915 7.52 2.40 -2.35
CA LEU A 915 7.87 3.84 -2.34
C LEU A 915 9.28 4.05 -2.93
N PHE A 916 9.39 4.62 -4.12
CA PHE A 916 10.66 4.78 -4.83
C PHE A 916 11.49 5.95 -4.29
N ILE A 917 12.82 5.81 -4.41
CA ILE A 917 13.81 6.83 -4.02
C ILE A 917 14.71 7.05 -5.23
N ARG A 918 14.35 7.99 -6.10
CA ARG A 918 15.08 8.28 -7.35
C ARG A 918 16.49 8.78 -7.09
N ARG A 919 16.71 9.48 -5.95
CA ARG A 919 18.02 10.04 -5.60
C ARG A 919 18.25 10.10 -4.09
N LEU A 920 19.39 9.59 -3.66
CA LEU A 920 19.95 9.79 -2.32
C LEU A 920 21.33 10.43 -2.48
N THR A 921 21.53 11.61 -1.89
CA THR A 921 22.79 12.34 -1.90
C THR A 921 23.17 12.71 -0.47
N VAL A 922 24.37 12.34 -0.03
CA VAL A 922 24.93 12.85 1.25
C VAL A 922 25.82 14.03 0.92
N LEU A 923 25.49 15.19 1.47
CA LEU A 923 26.22 16.44 1.24
C LEU A 923 26.99 16.82 2.51
N GLY A 924 28.30 16.59 2.47
CA GLY A 924 29.26 17.41 3.21
C GLY A 924 29.58 18.68 2.42
N ASP A 925 30.07 19.73 3.09
CA ASP A 925 30.24 21.08 2.51
C ASP A 925 31.38 21.19 1.46
N LEU A 926 32.03 20.06 1.14
CA LEU A 926 32.82 19.83 -0.05
C LEU A 926 32.43 18.46 -0.62
N GLY A 927 31.75 18.41 -1.77
CA GLY A 927 31.12 17.19 -2.24
C GLY A 927 32.09 16.07 -2.65
N LEU A 928 31.97 14.91 -1.97
CA LEU A 928 32.30 13.52 -2.33
C LEU A 928 32.43 12.69 -1.03
N ASP A 929 31.30 12.21 -0.49
CA ASP A 929 31.18 11.14 0.53
C ASP A 929 32.01 11.25 1.85
N GLU A 930 32.57 12.43 2.14
CA GLU A 930 33.45 12.73 3.29
C GLU A 930 32.88 13.86 4.16
N VAL A 931 32.93 13.71 5.50
CA VAL A 931 32.49 14.71 6.49
C VAL A 931 33.52 14.83 7.62
N THR A 932 33.79 16.02 8.15
CA THR A 932 34.72 16.20 9.28
C THR A 932 34.08 15.81 10.62
N ALA A 933 34.87 15.23 11.53
CA ALA A 933 34.43 15.07 12.92
C ALA A 933 34.10 16.45 13.55
N GLY A 934 32.85 16.62 14.02
CA GLY A 934 32.34 17.88 14.58
C GLY A 934 31.45 18.71 13.64
N ASP A 935 31.35 18.37 12.35
CA ASP A 935 30.47 19.02 11.38
C ASP A 935 29.06 18.35 11.34
N VAL A 936 28.17 18.91 10.51
CA VAL A 936 26.83 18.38 10.27
C VAL A 936 26.78 17.73 8.88
N ALA A 937 26.52 16.43 8.82
CA ALA A 937 26.25 15.73 7.58
C ALA A 937 24.80 15.98 7.14
N VAL A 938 24.58 16.46 5.90
CA VAL A 938 23.24 16.61 5.34
C VAL A 938 22.90 15.37 4.51
N VAL A 939 21.84 14.67 4.87
CA VAL A 939 21.34 13.49 4.15
C VAL A 939 20.09 13.91 3.38
N SER A 940 20.25 14.22 2.10
CA SER A 940 19.19 14.72 1.21
C SER A 940 18.68 13.59 0.30
N PHE A 941 17.37 13.39 0.26
CA PHE A 941 16.75 12.29 -0.48
C PHE A 941 15.44 12.72 -1.15
N ASN A 942 15.28 12.27 -2.39
CA ASN A 942 14.11 12.44 -3.22
C ASN A 942 13.25 11.18 -3.11
N LEU A 943 11.98 11.35 -2.72
CA LEU A 943 10.99 10.30 -2.50
C LEU A 943 9.83 10.45 -3.48
N GLU A 944 9.30 9.34 -3.95
CA GLU A 944 8.23 9.31 -4.95
C GLU A 944 7.29 8.13 -4.70
N ASN A 945 6.00 8.39 -4.71
CA ASN A 945 4.97 7.38 -4.53
C ASN A 945 4.43 6.89 -5.88
N GLU A 946 5.14 5.98 -6.53
CA GLU A 946 4.66 5.24 -7.73
C GLU A 946 3.60 4.16 -7.36
N GLY A 947 2.85 4.33 -6.26
CA GLY A 947 1.85 3.39 -5.77
C GLY A 947 0.45 4.03 -5.64
N PHE A 948 -0.58 3.23 -5.88
CA PHE A 948 -1.99 3.65 -6.04
C PHE A 948 -2.70 4.27 -4.81
N THR A 949 -2.01 4.49 -3.69
CA THR A 949 -2.62 5.05 -2.46
C THR A 949 -1.71 6.05 -1.75
N GLU A 950 -2.29 7.12 -1.19
CA GLU A 950 -1.56 8.12 -0.40
C GLU A 950 -0.88 7.51 0.85
N LEU A 951 0.40 7.86 1.04
CA LEU A 951 1.22 7.40 2.16
C LEU A 951 1.19 8.40 3.32
N ASN A 952 0.19 8.23 4.18
CA ASN A 952 0.07 8.94 5.45
C ASN A 952 1.15 8.51 6.47
N ASP A 953 1.40 9.34 7.48
CA ASP A 953 2.37 9.10 8.57
C ASP A 953 3.80 8.72 8.13
N LEU A 954 4.21 9.19 6.95
CA LEU A 954 5.53 8.92 6.39
C LEU A 954 6.63 9.61 7.22
N LYS A 955 7.64 8.83 7.61
CA LYS A 955 8.74 9.28 8.47
C LYS A 955 10.06 8.69 7.99
N VAL A 956 11.07 9.54 7.80
CA VAL A 956 12.44 9.12 7.52
C VAL A 956 13.36 9.39 8.70
N THR A 957 14.20 8.42 9.02
CA THR A 957 15.20 8.47 10.10
C THR A 957 16.56 8.10 9.55
N ALA A 958 17.51 9.04 9.62
CA ALA A 958 18.92 8.78 9.33
C ALA A 958 19.67 8.55 10.65
N SER A 959 20.64 7.64 10.63
CA SER A 959 21.35 7.19 11.82
C SER A 959 22.74 6.64 11.48
N ILE A 960 23.68 6.82 12.39
CA ILE A 960 24.99 6.17 12.36
C ILE A 960 25.10 5.37 13.67
N PRO A 961 24.70 4.07 13.67
CA PRO A 961 24.50 3.31 14.90
C PRO A 961 25.75 3.21 15.78
N GLU A 962 26.93 3.11 15.16
CA GLU A 962 28.23 2.99 15.84
C GLU A 962 28.61 4.26 16.61
N LEU A 963 28.13 5.43 16.17
CA LEU A 963 28.33 6.72 16.83
C LEU A 963 27.16 7.09 17.77
N GLY A 964 26.08 6.29 17.80
CA GLY A 964 24.85 6.59 18.53
C GLY A 964 24.05 7.79 17.98
N VAL A 965 24.44 8.33 16.81
CA VAL A 965 23.83 9.51 16.19
C VAL A 965 22.56 9.10 15.45
N GLN A 966 21.45 9.78 15.70
CA GLN A 966 20.22 9.64 14.92
C GLN A 966 19.38 10.92 14.92
N ARG A 967 18.70 11.15 13.80
CA ARG A 967 17.69 12.21 13.61
C ARG A 967 16.60 11.68 12.68
N SER A 968 15.36 12.12 12.92
CA SER A 968 14.25 11.92 12.00
C SER A 968 13.85 13.25 11.37
N ALA A 969 13.34 13.19 10.13
CA ALA A 969 12.49 14.23 9.60
C ALA A 969 11.22 14.37 10.46
N LYS A 970 10.46 15.46 10.27
CA LYS A 970 9.06 15.49 10.70
C LYS A 970 8.27 14.41 9.95
N VAL A 971 7.15 14.00 10.51
CA VAL A 971 6.17 13.13 9.84
C VAL A 971 5.39 13.96 8.81
N TRP A 972 5.03 13.36 7.67
CA TRP A 972 4.22 14.01 6.61
C TRP A 972 3.38 12.99 5.82
N LYS A 973 2.62 13.46 4.82
CA LYS A 973 1.84 12.66 3.88
C LYS A 973 2.38 12.82 2.46
N LEU A 974 2.34 11.78 1.64
CA LEU A 974 2.80 11.81 0.24
C LEU A 974 1.72 11.18 -0.67
N GLY A 975 1.14 11.99 -1.56
CA GLY A 975 0.06 11.61 -2.46
C GLY A 975 0.49 10.62 -3.54
N VAL A 976 -0.46 10.11 -4.34
CA VAL A 976 -0.16 9.24 -5.49
C VAL A 976 0.54 10.05 -6.57
N GLY A 977 1.65 9.53 -7.12
CA GLY A 977 2.47 10.24 -8.12
C GLY A 977 3.24 11.45 -7.57
N GLU A 978 3.14 11.78 -6.27
CA GLU A 978 3.82 12.92 -5.68
C GLU A 978 5.31 12.64 -5.46
N VAL A 979 6.15 13.63 -5.81
CA VAL A 979 7.60 13.61 -5.64
C VAL A 979 8.02 14.70 -4.65
N GLU A 980 8.73 14.34 -3.58
CA GLU A 980 9.26 15.30 -2.60
C GLU A 980 10.73 15.08 -2.25
N ASP A 981 11.48 16.20 -2.20
CA ASP A 981 12.81 16.25 -1.59
C ASP A 981 12.72 16.54 -0.08
N LYS A 982 13.44 15.77 0.73
CA LYS A 982 13.61 16.01 2.17
C LYS A 982 15.07 15.89 2.59
N GLU A 983 15.40 16.51 3.73
CA GLU A 983 16.76 16.49 4.30
C GLU A 983 16.74 16.10 5.78
N VAL A 984 17.75 15.33 6.20
CA VAL A 984 18.02 15.02 7.61
C VAL A 984 19.45 15.40 7.97
N PHE A 985 19.57 16.29 8.94
CA PHE A 985 20.84 16.88 9.40
C PHE A 985 21.42 16.07 10.56
N LEU A 986 22.53 15.36 10.38
CA LEU A 986 23.19 14.56 11.41
C LEU A 986 24.42 15.29 11.97
N GLU A 987 24.38 15.67 13.25
CA GLU A 987 25.53 16.21 13.98
C GLU A 987 26.56 15.08 14.24
N ILE A 988 27.73 15.16 13.61
CA ILE A 988 28.83 14.22 13.84
C ILE A 988 29.61 14.67 15.08
N PRO A 989 29.85 13.82 16.09
CA PRO A 989 30.59 14.23 17.29
C PRO A 989 32.03 14.66 16.96
N PRO A 990 32.61 15.63 17.69
CA PRO A 990 33.97 16.12 17.45
C PRO A 990 35.09 15.17 17.94
N ASP A 991 34.72 14.09 18.65
CA ASP A 991 35.63 13.14 19.29
C ASP A 991 35.70 11.79 18.54
N VAL A 992 35.33 11.77 17.24
CA VAL A 992 35.24 10.56 16.40
C VAL A 992 36.61 10.21 15.78
N ASP A 993 36.97 8.93 15.78
CA ASP A 993 38.16 8.43 15.07
C ASP A 993 37.92 8.44 13.54
N PRO A 994 38.85 8.94 12.69
CA PRO A 994 38.65 8.94 11.24
C PRO A 994 38.51 7.53 10.65
N GLY A 995 37.47 7.30 9.83
CA GLY A 995 37.09 5.97 9.38
C GLY A 995 35.81 5.90 8.54
N LEU A 996 35.49 4.70 8.06
CA LEU A 996 34.21 4.39 7.41
C LEU A 996 33.17 3.97 8.46
N TYR A 997 31.98 4.57 8.39
CA TYR A 997 30.87 4.35 9.31
C TYR A 997 29.58 4.01 8.54
N GLU A 998 28.75 3.11 9.09
CA GLU A 998 27.46 2.74 8.48
C GLU A 998 26.42 3.87 8.67
N LEU A 999 26.11 4.59 7.58
CA LEU A 999 24.94 5.47 7.51
C LEU A 999 23.70 4.64 7.15
N ARG A 1000 22.83 4.44 8.12
CA ARG A 1000 21.54 3.76 7.97
C ARG A 1000 20.41 4.78 7.86
N ILE A 1001 19.67 4.72 6.77
CA ILE A 1001 18.44 5.48 6.52
C ILE A 1001 17.26 4.51 6.59
N THR A 1002 16.22 4.85 7.32
CA THR A 1002 15.02 4.03 7.50
C THR A 1002 13.80 4.89 7.22
N VAL A 1003 13.00 4.47 6.24
CA VAL A 1003 11.72 5.07 5.85
C VAL A 1003 10.60 4.20 6.39
N THR A 1004 9.66 4.81 7.11
CA THR A 1004 8.54 4.11 7.75
C THR A 1004 7.24 4.88 7.58
N ASN A 1005 6.18 4.18 7.21
CA ASN A 1005 4.79 4.50 7.52
C ASN A 1005 4.18 3.25 8.22
N PRO A 1006 2.93 3.24 8.71
CA PRO A 1006 2.34 2.07 9.37
C PRO A 1006 2.45 0.75 8.57
N ASN A 1007 2.34 0.82 7.24
CA ASN A 1007 2.28 -0.34 6.33
C ASN A 1007 3.61 -0.62 5.61
N ILE A 1008 4.54 0.35 5.57
CA ILE A 1008 5.79 0.27 4.78
C ILE A 1008 7.01 0.51 5.67
N ARG A 1009 8.05 -0.35 5.55
CA ARG A 1009 9.34 -0.18 6.24
C ARG A 1009 10.53 -0.46 5.32
N ARG A 1010 11.02 0.56 4.62
CA ARG A 1010 12.20 0.49 3.75
C ARG A 1010 13.47 0.89 4.52
N VAL A 1011 14.58 0.17 4.32
CA VAL A 1011 15.89 0.50 4.93
C VAL A 1011 16.95 0.56 3.84
N ILE A 1012 17.74 1.63 3.84
CA ILE A 1012 18.88 1.86 2.94
C ILE A 1012 20.13 2.03 3.80
N TYR A 1013 21.23 1.43 3.35
CA TYR A 1013 22.55 1.56 3.94
C TYR A 1013 23.49 2.25 2.96
N ARG A 1014 24.34 3.14 3.48
CA ARG A 1014 25.45 3.77 2.78
C ARG A 1014 26.68 3.80 3.67
N ASP A 1015 27.86 3.73 3.06
CA ASP A 1015 29.10 4.03 3.74
C ASP A 1015 29.26 5.56 3.82
N LEU A 1016 29.65 6.09 4.98
CA LEU A 1016 30.05 7.48 5.16
C LEU A 1016 31.48 7.51 5.68
N TYR A 1017 32.37 8.28 5.04
CA TYR A 1017 33.71 8.49 5.55
C TYR A 1017 33.74 9.73 6.47
N VAL A 1018 34.25 9.54 7.69
CA VAL A 1018 34.50 10.63 8.66
C VAL A 1018 36.00 10.90 8.73
N SER A 1019 36.38 12.18 8.73
CA SER A 1019 37.75 12.70 8.60
C SER A 1019 38.25 13.52 9.79
#